data_AF-A0A8J7C2I2-F1
#
_entry.id   AF-A0A8J7C2I2-F1
#
_cell.length_a   1.000
_cell.length_b   1.000
_cell.length_c   1.000
_cell.angle_alpha   90.00
_cell.angle_beta   90.00
_cell.angle_gamma   90.00
#
_symmetry.space_group_name_H-M   'P 1'
#
loop_
_entity.id
_entity.type
_entity.pdbx_description
1 polymer ?
#
loop_
_entity_poly.entity_id
_entity_poly.type
_entity_poly.pdbx_seq_one_letter_code
_entity_poly.pdbx_strand_id
1 'polypeptide(L)'
;MHSPFKAIFRKEWKQSSVLRRVAILLTVLLPPFVMMVAESASRGWVPMFSIKSYDVTQLFMDAVPMILVLGWAFFAALFTAQAFAGDRSTGNESFLLERPVLRSLTWRARLAAVTANGLIVLLGGWLIWLGYFLYLGDPIEGTYLKLSGLLLGVGLAVMLASICGGMAATAFLDSPMIGVLGGLLLAALPAGAAVFLGGLSPYAVLFRIDYDTFPSPLITLSRLPVGMILPVLLYPVYVAVSWFALCRGEPAGRGSRARGAKVLVPSIFGVLVLFLIMAPLAVRANVNAYMDNGRIYPSPDSSRTILTGGYMASGGWLVDTETGEKLRFFGVPTDMVTWSADGRFVAAVTHGNSIRWSSSWAPRIDLVEAETGETMASLPLSENEWIRDLVWIGEELIIVTIDHVAWEWDQKPDKAGEMVRFFMLKRGMKEGSGYLQQLSHDLPIPGPGWYDWRIYTPAAGVEEIVLAIAKDPIGLNYDKASDVDRDRSVILHKVRLEGNRLASVPTVEVPHGLSGGNYTLSRSGRYFWTVVPKVGPEQVRGLLLFDLVRGEEVDLGSRIGVFWPNWMAGDELVWVQRDKSDHVQLHSWRPEAGLNVVFDGGSDRLGLDTSPNGQTALITGYERLDDPEVPHGPGKRTGTWLYEAGSGRVVPMETEYAGYISGRFYTNWADPDTLLRSGEDGMYFESVREPGKTVEIR
;
A
#
# COMPACT_ATOMS: atom_id res chain seq x y z
N MET A 1 -60.60 6.75 -4.41
CA MET A 1 -59.79 7.91 -4.87
C MET A 1 -58.36 7.45 -5.09
N HIS A 2 -57.76 7.70 -6.25
CA HIS A 2 -56.33 7.39 -6.44
C HIS A 2 -55.48 8.39 -5.66
N SER A 3 -54.48 7.89 -4.92
CA SER A 3 -53.50 8.75 -4.24
C SER A 3 -52.88 9.73 -5.25
N PRO A 4 -52.79 11.04 -4.94
CA PRO A 4 -52.21 12.05 -5.83
C PRO A 4 -50.77 11.70 -6.26
N PHE A 5 -50.04 10.99 -5.41
CA PHE A 5 -48.69 10.50 -5.73
C PHE A 5 -48.71 9.56 -6.93
N LYS A 6 -49.63 8.58 -6.94
CA LYS A 6 -49.77 7.59 -8.02
C LYS A 6 -50.16 8.25 -9.34
N ALA A 7 -50.99 9.28 -9.28
CA ALA A 7 -51.40 10.04 -10.48
C ALA A 7 -50.22 10.79 -11.10
N ILE A 8 -49.44 11.51 -10.28
CA ILE A 8 -48.25 12.25 -10.71
C ILE A 8 -47.19 11.28 -11.24
N PHE A 9 -46.86 10.24 -10.49
CA PHE A 9 -45.90 9.22 -10.93
C PHE A 9 -46.30 8.62 -12.29
N ARG A 10 -47.58 8.26 -12.48
CA ARG A 10 -48.06 7.69 -13.74
C ARG A 10 -47.99 8.70 -14.91
N LYS A 11 -48.19 9.99 -14.65
CA LYS A 11 -48.02 11.06 -15.64
C LYS A 11 -46.56 11.13 -16.09
N GLU A 12 -45.64 11.30 -15.14
CA GLU A 12 -44.20 11.38 -15.41
C GLU A 12 -43.67 10.12 -16.11
N TRP A 13 -44.15 8.95 -15.69
CA TRP A 13 -43.83 7.66 -16.29
C TRP A 13 -44.22 7.56 -17.77
N LYS A 14 -45.41 8.08 -18.12
CA LYS A 14 -45.91 8.10 -19.50
C LYS A 14 -45.18 9.13 -20.34
N GLN A 15 -44.93 10.32 -19.78
CA GLN A 15 -44.19 11.39 -20.48
C GLN A 15 -42.76 10.97 -20.81
N SER A 16 -42.11 10.21 -19.91
CA SER A 16 -40.75 9.68 -20.15
C SER A 16 -40.71 8.46 -21.06
N SER A 17 -41.86 7.94 -21.53
CA SER A 17 -41.91 6.67 -22.28
C SER A 17 -41.17 6.70 -23.61
N VAL A 18 -41.18 7.83 -24.32
CA VAL A 18 -40.45 8.01 -25.57
C VAL A 18 -38.94 8.01 -25.31
N LEU A 19 -38.49 8.81 -24.34
CA LEU A 19 -37.08 8.85 -23.92
C LEU A 19 -36.58 7.48 -23.45
N ARG A 20 -37.40 6.73 -22.71
CA ARG A 20 -37.06 5.37 -22.28
C ARG A 20 -36.90 4.41 -23.46
N ARG A 21 -37.77 4.47 -24.46
CA ARG A 21 -37.65 3.65 -25.68
C ARG A 21 -36.40 4.02 -26.47
N VAL A 22 -36.12 5.31 -26.62
CA VAL A 22 -34.91 5.82 -27.29
C VAL A 22 -33.66 5.36 -26.57
N ALA A 23 -33.63 5.43 -25.23
CA ALA A 23 -32.50 4.98 -24.42
C ALA A 23 -32.22 3.47 -24.57
N ILE A 24 -33.27 2.65 -24.53
CA ILE A 24 -33.16 1.20 -24.74
C ILE A 24 -32.68 0.91 -26.17
N LEU A 25 -33.27 1.56 -27.18
CA LEU A 25 -32.88 1.39 -28.58
C LEU A 25 -31.41 1.75 -28.80
N LEU A 26 -30.97 2.88 -28.27
CA LEU A 26 -29.56 3.27 -28.36
C LEU A 26 -28.65 2.30 -27.62
N THR A 27 -29.07 1.76 -26.48
CA THR A 27 -28.28 0.74 -25.78
C THR A 27 -28.10 -0.54 -26.60
N VAL A 28 -29.12 -0.94 -27.38
CA VAL A 28 -29.01 -2.08 -28.31
C VAL A 28 -28.09 -1.74 -29.49
N LEU A 29 -28.22 -0.56 -30.07
CA LEU A 29 -27.52 -0.18 -31.32
C LEU A 29 -26.08 0.31 -31.10
N LEU A 30 -25.74 0.73 -29.88
CA LEU A 30 -24.44 1.36 -29.62
C LEU A 30 -23.26 0.38 -29.72
N PRO A 31 -23.30 -0.86 -29.18
CA PRO A 31 -22.22 -1.83 -29.39
C PRO A 31 -21.90 -2.10 -30.87
N PRO A 32 -22.86 -2.47 -31.75
CA PRO A 32 -22.53 -2.70 -33.17
C PRO A 32 -22.10 -1.42 -33.88
N PHE A 33 -22.61 -0.25 -33.48
CA PHE A 33 -22.18 1.03 -34.03
C PHE A 33 -20.71 1.34 -33.69
N VAL A 34 -20.29 1.14 -32.43
CA VAL A 34 -18.90 1.35 -32.01
C VAL A 34 -17.96 0.41 -32.78
N MET A 35 -18.35 -0.84 -32.98
CA MET A 35 -17.60 -1.80 -33.80
C MET A 35 -17.46 -1.35 -35.25
N MET A 36 -18.56 -0.89 -35.86
CA MET A 36 -18.54 -0.37 -37.24
C MET A 36 -17.65 0.86 -37.38
N VAL A 37 -17.65 1.76 -36.38
CA VAL A 37 -16.79 2.95 -36.36
C VAL A 37 -15.32 2.57 -36.18
N ALA A 38 -15.01 1.63 -35.28
CA ALA A 38 -13.64 1.13 -35.08
C ALA A 38 -13.08 0.52 -36.38
N GLU A 39 -13.89 -0.31 -37.06
CA GLU A 39 -13.51 -0.90 -38.36
C GLU A 39 -13.36 0.14 -39.47
N SER A 40 -14.22 1.15 -39.49
CA SER A 40 -14.08 2.25 -40.44
C SER A 40 -12.82 3.08 -40.16
N ALA A 41 -12.46 3.28 -38.90
CA ALA A 41 -11.27 4.00 -38.49
C ALA A 41 -9.97 3.21 -38.78
N SER A 42 -9.99 1.88 -38.66
CA SER A 42 -8.83 1.04 -39.03
C SER A 42 -8.57 1.02 -40.52
N ARG A 43 -9.63 1.12 -41.32
CA ARG A 43 -9.55 1.25 -42.79
C ARG A 43 -9.25 2.67 -43.27
N GLY A 44 -9.09 3.62 -42.35
CA GLY A 44 -8.81 5.04 -42.67
C GLY A 44 -9.99 5.77 -43.33
N TRP A 45 -11.22 5.26 -43.19
CA TRP A 45 -12.42 5.87 -43.77
C TRP A 45 -12.95 7.03 -42.93
N VAL A 46 -12.49 7.17 -41.68
CA VAL A 46 -12.88 8.26 -40.78
C VAL A 46 -11.91 9.45 -40.95
N PRO A 47 -12.38 10.65 -41.32
CA PRO A 47 -11.54 11.77 -41.74
C PRO A 47 -10.69 12.42 -40.63
N MET A 48 -10.97 12.13 -39.35
CA MET A 48 -10.28 12.79 -38.23
C MET A 48 -9.44 11.84 -37.36
N PHE A 49 -9.58 10.51 -37.50
CA PHE A 49 -8.89 9.55 -36.66
C PHE A 49 -8.62 8.25 -37.43
N SER A 50 -7.38 7.75 -37.39
CA SER A 50 -7.00 6.43 -37.90
C SER A 50 -6.45 5.59 -36.76
N ILE A 51 -7.04 4.42 -36.55
CA ILE A 51 -6.61 3.46 -35.52
C ILE A 51 -5.86 2.34 -36.25
N LYS A 52 -4.53 2.24 -36.08
CA LYS A 52 -3.71 1.30 -36.87
C LYS A 52 -4.07 -0.17 -36.63
N SER A 53 -4.53 -0.52 -35.44
CA SER A 53 -4.98 -1.84 -35.06
C SER A 53 -5.83 -1.74 -33.79
N TYR A 54 -6.86 -2.57 -33.68
CA TYR A 54 -7.63 -2.71 -32.46
C TYR A 54 -7.99 -4.18 -32.26
N ASP A 55 -8.04 -4.61 -31.01
CA ASP A 55 -8.60 -5.91 -30.65
C ASP A 55 -10.10 -5.73 -30.40
N VAL A 56 -10.91 -6.53 -31.10
CA VAL A 56 -12.36 -6.61 -30.92
C VAL A 56 -12.70 -6.88 -29.46
N THR A 57 -11.91 -7.73 -28.81
CA THR A 57 -12.06 -8.08 -27.40
C THR A 57 -11.85 -6.85 -26.52
N GLN A 58 -10.76 -6.09 -26.71
CA GLN A 58 -10.52 -4.86 -25.95
C GLN A 58 -11.62 -3.81 -26.14
N LEU A 59 -12.09 -3.60 -27.37
CA LEU A 59 -13.21 -2.68 -27.63
C LEU A 59 -14.48 -3.12 -26.91
N PHE A 60 -14.75 -4.41 -26.88
CA PHE A 60 -15.92 -4.97 -26.22
C PHE A 60 -15.79 -4.94 -24.69
N MET A 61 -14.59 -5.15 -24.14
CA MET A 61 -14.34 -5.22 -22.69
C MET A 61 -14.22 -3.82 -22.05
N ASP A 62 -13.66 -2.84 -22.76
CA ASP A 62 -13.29 -1.55 -22.17
C ASP A 62 -14.12 -0.39 -22.73
N ALA A 63 -14.15 -0.23 -24.05
CA ALA A 63 -14.73 0.96 -24.68
C ALA A 63 -16.26 0.96 -24.67
N VAL A 64 -16.89 -0.14 -25.12
CA VAL A 64 -18.36 -0.24 -25.19
C VAL A 64 -19.02 -0.07 -23.81
N PRO A 65 -18.56 -0.75 -22.74
CA PRO A 65 -19.13 -0.56 -21.40
C PRO A 65 -19.03 0.88 -20.90
N MET A 66 -17.90 1.56 -21.12
CA MET A 66 -17.74 2.95 -20.72
C MET A 66 -18.68 3.89 -21.47
N ILE A 67 -18.85 3.69 -22.79
CA ILE A 67 -19.80 4.49 -23.58
C ILE A 67 -21.24 4.24 -23.12
N LEU A 68 -21.59 3.00 -22.76
CA LEU A 68 -22.91 2.69 -22.19
C LEU A 68 -23.13 3.39 -20.84
N VAL A 69 -22.15 3.37 -19.95
CA VAL A 69 -22.21 4.10 -18.67
C VAL A 69 -22.42 5.59 -18.89
N LEU A 70 -21.69 6.21 -19.83
CA LEU A 70 -21.87 7.62 -20.21
C LEU A 70 -23.25 7.87 -20.83
N GLY A 71 -23.74 6.96 -21.65
CA GLY A 71 -25.08 7.00 -22.23
C GLY A 71 -26.16 6.99 -21.14
N TRP A 72 -26.03 6.11 -20.13
CA TRP A 72 -26.95 6.07 -19.00
C TRP A 72 -26.90 7.34 -18.16
N ALA A 73 -25.70 7.92 -17.95
CA ALA A 73 -25.53 9.23 -17.32
C ALA A 73 -26.34 10.31 -18.04
N PHE A 74 -26.21 10.36 -19.37
CA PHE A 74 -26.92 11.30 -20.23
C PHE A 74 -28.44 11.12 -20.17
N PHE A 75 -28.94 9.89 -20.26
CA PHE A 75 -30.38 9.61 -20.13
C PHE A 75 -30.93 9.92 -18.75
N ALA A 76 -30.18 9.64 -17.69
CA ALA A 76 -30.54 10.01 -16.33
C ALA A 76 -30.69 11.54 -16.19
N ALA A 77 -29.78 12.32 -16.76
CA ALA A 77 -29.87 13.76 -16.81
C ALA A 77 -31.10 14.23 -17.64
N LEU A 78 -31.39 13.59 -18.78
CA LEU A 78 -32.59 13.88 -19.58
C LEU A 78 -33.90 13.60 -18.86
N PHE A 79 -34.04 12.43 -18.20
CA PHE A 79 -35.21 12.11 -17.40
C PHE A 79 -35.41 13.13 -16.27
N THR A 80 -34.31 13.51 -15.62
CA THR A 80 -34.33 14.52 -14.56
C THR A 80 -34.75 15.89 -15.10
N ALA A 81 -34.17 16.33 -16.22
CA ALA A 81 -34.53 17.59 -16.87
C ALA A 81 -35.99 17.63 -17.30
N GLN A 82 -36.50 16.54 -17.88
CA GLN A 82 -37.90 16.44 -18.26
C GLN A 82 -38.82 16.56 -17.04
N ALA A 83 -38.55 15.81 -15.97
CA ALA A 83 -39.40 15.80 -14.77
C ALA A 83 -39.34 17.11 -13.97
N PHE A 84 -38.17 17.77 -13.91
CA PHE A 84 -37.95 18.92 -13.02
C PHE A 84 -37.93 20.28 -13.71
N ALA A 85 -37.46 20.39 -14.96
CA ALA A 85 -37.47 21.63 -15.73
C ALA A 85 -38.70 21.74 -16.66
N GLY A 86 -39.18 20.62 -17.20
CA GLY A 86 -40.27 20.60 -18.19
C GLY A 86 -41.57 21.26 -17.72
N ASP A 87 -41.90 21.15 -16.42
CA ASP A 87 -43.11 21.76 -15.86
C ASP A 87 -43.02 23.30 -15.71
N ARG A 88 -41.80 23.86 -15.62
CA ARG A 88 -41.59 25.32 -15.57
C ARG A 88 -41.70 25.97 -16.94
N SER A 89 -41.22 25.29 -17.99
CA SER A 89 -41.23 25.83 -19.36
C SER A 89 -42.58 25.68 -20.07
N THR A 90 -43.42 24.73 -19.64
CA THR A 90 -44.71 24.41 -20.29
C THR A 90 -45.93 25.00 -19.60
N GLY A 91 -45.75 25.74 -18.51
CA GLY A 91 -46.86 26.35 -17.77
C GLY A 91 -47.75 25.34 -17.04
N ASN A 92 -47.29 24.11 -16.78
CA ASN A 92 -48.04 23.12 -15.99
C ASN A 92 -48.23 23.51 -14.51
N GLU A 93 -47.48 24.51 -14.01
CA GLU A 93 -47.80 25.16 -12.72
C GLU A 93 -49.24 25.71 -12.70
N SER A 94 -49.77 26.16 -13.85
CA SER A 94 -51.18 26.59 -14.00
C SER A 94 -52.17 25.46 -13.68
N PHE A 95 -51.84 24.22 -14.02
CA PHE A 95 -52.70 23.04 -13.80
C PHE A 95 -52.63 22.55 -12.34
N LEU A 96 -51.50 22.78 -11.65
CA LEU A 96 -51.37 22.50 -10.21
C LEU A 96 -52.07 23.55 -9.33
N LEU A 97 -52.40 24.72 -9.88
CA LEU A 97 -53.24 25.72 -9.19
C LEU A 97 -54.73 25.32 -9.14
N GLU A 98 -55.20 24.46 -10.06
CA GLU A 98 -56.60 23.99 -10.07
C GLU A 98 -56.89 22.91 -9.02
N ARG A 99 -55.87 22.20 -8.53
CA ARG A 99 -55.96 21.25 -7.41
C ARG A 99 -54.70 21.32 -6.55
N PRO A 100 -54.75 21.91 -5.33
CA PRO A 100 -53.55 22.10 -4.52
C PRO A 100 -53.00 20.75 -4.06
N VAL A 101 -51.95 20.27 -4.72
CA VAL A 101 -51.16 19.13 -4.28
C VAL A 101 -49.92 19.66 -3.57
N LEU A 102 -49.55 19.03 -2.45
CA LEU A 102 -48.36 19.40 -1.70
C LEU A 102 -47.11 19.28 -2.61
N ARG A 103 -46.33 20.36 -2.78
CA ARG A 103 -45.15 20.39 -3.66
C ARG A 103 -44.12 19.31 -3.31
N SER A 104 -43.99 19.01 -2.02
CA SER A 104 -43.16 17.96 -1.48
C SER A 104 -43.56 16.56 -2.00
N LEU A 105 -44.85 16.32 -2.16
CA LEU A 105 -45.38 15.07 -2.70
C LEU A 105 -45.14 14.98 -4.22
N THR A 106 -45.29 16.09 -4.94
CA THR A 106 -44.94 16.19 -6.37
C THR A 106 -43.46 15.91 -6.61
N TRP A 107 -42.57 16.52 -5.80
CA TRP A 107 -41.13 16.27 -5.89
C TRP A 107 -40.77 14.80 -5.66
N ARG A 108 -41.36 14.16 -4.63
CA ARG A 108 -41.11 12.73 -4.34
C ARG A 108 -41.59 11.83 -5.48
N ALA A 109 -42.75 12.12 -6.05
CA ALA A 109 -43.30 11.35 -7.17
C ALA A 109 -42.41 11.45 -8.42
N ARG A 110 -41.86 12.64 -8.70
CA ARG A 110 -40.91 12.87 -9.79
C ARG A 110 -39.58 12.17 -9.56
N LEU A 111 -39.00 12.28 -8.36
CA LEU A 111 -37.78 11.56 -8.01
C LEU A 111 -37.95 10.05 -8.20
N ALA A 112 -39.07 9.50 -7.71
CA ALA A 112 -39.37 8.08 -7.88
C ALA A 112 -39.51 7.70 -9.36
N ALA A 113 -40.19 8.52 -10.17
CA ALA A 113 -40.35 8.27 -11.60
C ALA A 113 -39.03 8.33 -12.37
N VAL A 114 -38.19 9.33 -12.10
CA VAL A 114 -36.85 9.47 -12.71
C VAL A 114 -35.97 8.29 -12.33
N THR A 115 -35.93 7.92 -11.06
CA THR A 115 -35.13 6.79 -10.56
C THR A 115 -35.60 5.48 -11.19
N ALA A 116 -36.91 5.23 -11.24
CA ALA A 116 -37.46 4.03 -11.85
C ALA A 116 -37.19 3.96 -13.37
N ASN A 117 -37.28 5.08 -14.09
CA ASN A 117 -36.91 5.13 -15.51
C ASN A 117 -35.43 4.84 -15.72
N GLY A 118 -34.55 5.44 -14.92
CA GLY A 118 -33.11 5.19 -14.95
C GLY A 118 -32.78 3.72 -14.70
N LEU A 119 -33.35 3.13 -13.64
CA LEU A 119 -33.16 1.72 -13.31
C LEU A 119 -33.62 0.77 -14.42
N ILE A 120 -34.75 1.05 -15.09
CA ILE A 120 -35.16 0.23 -16.24
C ILE A 120 -34.17 0.32 -17.40
N VAL A 121 -33.67 1.53 -17.70
CA VAL A 121 -32.69 1.71 -18.78
C VAL A 121 -31.37 1.00 -18.44
N LEU A 122 -30.91 1.12 -17.19
CA LEU A 122 -29.70 0.46 -16.71
C LEU A 122 -29.84 -1.06 -16.71
N LEU A 123 -30.91 -1.60 -16.12
CA LEU A 123 -31.14 -3.06 -16.05
C LEU A 123 -31.40 -3.64 -17.44
N GLY A 124 -32.21 -2.97 -18.25
CA GLY A 124 -32.47 -3.38 -19.64
C GLY A 124 -31.18 -3.35 -20.46
N GLY A 125 -30.39 -2.30 -20.31
CA GLY A 125 -29.11 -2.16 -20.98
C GLY A 125 -28.09 -3.21 -20.57
N TRP A 126 -27.98 -3.48 -19.26
CA TRP A 126 -27.16 -4.54 -18.72
C TRP A 126 -27.59 -5.92 -19.23
N LEU A 127 -28.89 -6.23 -19.26
CA LEU A 127 -29.40 -7.50 -19.78
C LEU A 127 -29.12 -7.68 -21.27
N ILE A 128 -29.32 -6.61 -22.07
CA ILE A 128 -28.99 -6.62 -23.50
C ILE A 128 -27.50 -6.91 -23.70
N TRP A 129 -26.66 -6.23 -22.92
CA TRP A 129 -25.21 -6.37 -23.03
C TRP A 129 -24.71 -7.74 -22.57
N LEU A 130 -25.27 -8.27 -21.47
CA LEU A 130 -25.05 -9.65 -21.04
C LEU A 130 -25.44 -10.65 -22.14
N GLY A 131 -26.55 -10.42 -22.83
CA GLY A 131 -26.97 -11.23 -23.98
C GLY A 131 -25.96 -11.21 -25.13
N TYR A 132 -25.42 -10.04 -25.49
CA TYR A 132 -24.34 -9.95 -26.49
C TYR A 132 -23.08 -10.71 -26.05
N PHE A 133 -22.71 -10.57 -24.79
CA PHE A 133 -21.52 -11.21 -24.25
C PHE A 133 -21.65 -12.74 -24.24
N LEU A 134 -22.81 -13.26 -23.84
CA LEU A 134 -23.13 -14.69 -23.91
C LEU A 134 -23.16 -15.22 -25.36
N TYR A 135 -23.58 -14.38 -26.31
CA TYR A 135 -23.62 -14.74 -27.73
C TYR A 135 -22.24 -14.85 -28.38
N LEU A 136 -21.28 -14.01 -27.97
CA LEU A 136 -19.93 -13.99 -28.56
C LEU A 136 -19.01 -15.13 -28.09
N GLY A 137 -19.41 -15.88 -27.06
CA GLY A 137 -18.92 -17.23 -26.80
C GLY A 137 -17.41 -17.39 -26.59
N ASP A 138 -16.82 -16.68 -25.62
CA ASP A 138 -15.56 -17.14 -25.01
C ASP A 138 -15.27 -16.44 -23.68
N PRO A 139 -15.81 -16.92 -22.54
CA PRO A 139 -15.51 -16.30 -21.27
C PRO A 139 -14.28 -16.91 -20.62
N ILE A 140 -13.21 -16.14 -20.55
CA ILE A 140 -12.18 -16.32 -19.54
C ILE A 140 -12.86 -16.15 -18.17
N GLU A 141 -12.72 -17.16 -17.32
CA GLU A 141 -13.31 -17.21 -15.97
C GLU A 141 -12.99 -15.92 -15.18
N GLY A 142 -14.00 -15.30 -14.56
CA GLY A 142 -13.85 -14.02 -13.82
C GLY A 142 -14.13 -12.73 -14.61
N THR A 143 -14.22 -12.80 -15.94
CA THR A 143 -14.51 -11.63 -16.81
C THR A 143 -15.95 -11.12 -16.62
N TYR A 144 -16.91 -12.03 -16.42
CA TYR A 144 -18.31 -11.68 -16.14
C TYR A 144 -18.51 -10.85 -14.87
N LEU A 145 -17.78 -11.19 -13.80
CA LEU A 145 -17.88 -10.50 -12.52
C LEU A 145 -17.33 -9.08 -12.61
N LYS A 146 -16.19 -8.90 -13.30
CA LYS A 146 -15.60 -7.58 -13.54
C LYS A 146 -16.52 -6.68 -14.36
N LEU A 147 -17.06 -7.20 -15.46
CA LEU A 147 -17.96 -6.44 -16.35
C LEU A 147 -19.33 -6.16 -15.74
N SER A 148 -19.90 -7.12 -15.01
CA SER A 148 -21.13 -6.88 -14.26
C SER A 148 -20.90 -5.87 -13.15
N GLY A 149 -19.74 -5.90 -12.48
CA GLY A 149 -19.33 -4.88 -11.51
C GLY A 149 -19.20 -3.49 -12.14
N LEU A 150 -18.61 -3.39 -13.33
CA LEU A 150 -18.50 -2.13 -14.07
C LEU A 150 -19.89 -1.60 -14.48
N LEU A 151 -20.70 -2.41 -15.15
CA LEU A 151 -21.98 -1.96 -15.69
C LEU A 151 -23.03 -1.74 -14.59
N LEU A 152 -23.19 -2.67 -13.64
CA LEU A 152 -24.17 -2.49 -12.57
C LEU A 152 -23.65 -1.57 -11.47
N GLY A 153 -22.41 -1.74 -11.03
CA GLY A 153 -21.84 -0.95 -9.93
C GLY A 153 -21.53 0.48 -10.38
N VAL A 154 -20.60 0.64 -11.32
CA VAL A 154 -20.19 1.98 -11.79
C VAL A 154 -21.33 2.65 -12.56
N GLY A 155 -22.05 1.91 -13.41
CA GLY A 155 -23.22 2.44 -14.11
C GLY A 155 -24.30 2.97 -13.17
N LEU A 156 -24.62 2.26 -12.08
CA LEU A 156 -25.59 2.74 -11.09
C LEU A 156 -25.09 3.98 -10.36
N ALA A 157 -23.82 4.00 -9.96
CA ALA A 157 -23.22 5.16 -9.30
C ALA A 157 -23.26 6.41 -10.18
N VAL A 158 -22.85 6.30 -11.44
CA VAL A 158 -22.85 7.41 -12.42
C VAL A 158 -24.28 7.86 -12.74
N MET A 159 -25.22 6.93 -12.85
CA MET A 159 -26.64 7.24 -13.05
C MET A 159 -27.20 8.04 -11.88
N LEU A 160 -26.98 7.59 -10.64
CA LEU A 160 -27.44 8.28 -9.43
C LEU A 160 -26.77 9.65 -9.27
N ALA A 161 -25.48 9.76 -9.56
CA ALA A 161 -24.76 11.04 -9.60
C ALA A 161 -25.40 12.02 -10.60
N SER A 162 -25.77 11.53 -11.79
CA SER A 162 -26.42 12.31 -12.85
C SER A 162 -27.83 12.76 -12.46
N ILE A 163 -28.60 11.92 -11.76
CA ILE A 163 -29.90 12.29 -11.20
C ILE A 163 -29.72 13.39 -10.15
N CYS A 164 -28.78 13.24 -9.22
CA CYS A 164 -28.51 14.24 -8.18
C CYS A 164 -28.04 15.57 -8.76
N GLY A 165 -27.07 15.54 -9.67
CA GLY A 165 -26.57 16.71 -10.38
C GLY A 165 -27.68 17.39 -11.21
N GLY A 166 -28.46 16.61 -11.96
CA GLY A 166 -29.60 17.11 -12.73
C GLY A 166 -30.68 17.77 -11.86
N MET A 167 -30.98 17.21 -10.68
CA MET A 167 -31.95 17.77 -9.74
C MET A 167 -31.49 19.11 -9.17
N ALA A 168 -30.21 19.24 -8.85
CA ALA A 168 -29.64 20.52 -8.43
C ALA A 168 -29.60 21.52 -9.60
N ALA A 169 -29.15 21.12 -10.78
CA ALA A 169 -29.06 21.99 -11.96
C ALA A 169 -30.43 22.56 -12.35
N THR A 170 -31.45 21.70 -12.46
CA THR A 170 -32.83 22.11 -12.78
C THR A 170 -33.47 22.95 -11.68
N ALA A 171 -32.96 22.90 -10.45
CA ALA A 171 -33.40 23.83 -9.41
C ALA A 171 -33.09 25.30 -9.77
N PHE A 172 -32.01 25.54 -10.54
CA PHE A 172 -31.46 26.87 -10.85
C PHE A 172 -31.58 27.31 -12.30
N LEU A 173 -31.78 26.36 -13.21
CA LEU A 173 -31.74 26.58 -14.65
C LEU A 173 -33.12 26.33 -15.26
N ASP A 174 -33.61 27.34 -15.97
CA ASP A 174 -34.97 27.32 -16.53
C ASP A 174 -35.05 26.61 -17.88
N SER A 175 -33.91 26.47 -18.58
CA SER A 175 -33.82 25.72 -19.84
C SER A 175 -33.54 24.24 -19.56
N PRO A 176 -34.36 23.30 -20.09
CA PRO A 176 -34.11 21.87 -19.95
C PRO A 176 -32.74 21.44 -20.48
N MET A 177 -32.30 21.97 -21.63
CA MET A 177 -30.98 21.64 -22.20
C MET A 177 -29.82 22.14 -21.34
N ILE A 178 -29.93 23.35 -20.81
CA ILE A 178 -28.91 23.88 -19.89
C ILE A 178 -28.95 23.08 -18.57
N GLY A 179 -30.13 22.64 -18.13
CA GLY A 179 -30.30 21.75 -16.97
C GLY A 179 -29.66 20.38 -17.16
N VAL A 180 -29.71 19.79 -18.37
CA VAL A 180 -29.00 18.55 -18.69
C VAL A 180 -27.48 18.77 -18.62
N LEU A 181 -26.97 19.79 -19.32
CA LEU A 181 -25.53 20.09 -19.34
C LEU A 181 -24.99 20.44 -17.94
N GLY A 182 -25.71 21.30 -17.22
CA GLY A 182 -25.38 21.63 -15.83
C GLY A 182 -25.50 20.43 -14.90
N GLY A 183 -26.46 19.53 -15.15
CA GLY A 183 -26.65 18.31 -14.38
C GLY A 183 -25.49 17.34 -14.54
N LEU A 184 -25.04 17.12 -15.77
CA LEU A 184 -23.86 16.30 -16.07
C LEU A 184 -22.58 16.92 -15.49
N LEU A 185 -22.43 18.25 -15.60
CA LEU A 185 -21.30 18.95 -14.98
C LEU A 185 -21.30 18.77 -13.46
N LEU A 186 -22.44 18.99 -12.80
CA LEU A 186 -22.57 18.82 -11.35
C LEU A 186 -22.42 17.37 -10.91
N ALA A 187 -22.74 16.40 -11.76
CA ALA A 187 -22.48 14.99 -11.51
C ALA A 187 -21.00 14.63 -11.61
N ALA A 188 -20.32 15.18 -12.63
CA ALA A 188 -18.92 14.97 -12.91
C ALA A 188 -18.00 15.69 -11.92
N LEU A 189 -18.39 16.85 -11.38
CA LEU A 189 -17.53 17.61 -10.45
C LEU A 189 -17.15 16.83 -9.18
N PRO A 190 -18.09 16.21 -8.43
CA PRO A 190 -17.74 15.36 -7.30
C PRO A 190 -16.93 14.13 -7.70
N ALA A 191 -17.23 13.51 -8.84
CA ALA A 191 -16.49 12.34 -9.32
C ALA A 191 -15.05 12.70 -9.70
N GLY A 192 -14.86 13.82 -10.42
CA GLY A 192 -13.56 14.37 -10.76
C GLY A 192 -12.79 14.81 -9.51
N ALA A 193 -13.46 15.48 -8.57
CA ALA A 193 -12.87 15.80 -7.26
C ALA A 193 -12.52 14.54 -6.46
N ALA A 194 -13.31 13.46 -6.54
CA ALA A 194 -13.04 12.20 -5.88
C ALA A 194 -11.80 11.51 -6.42
N VAL A 195 -11.68 11.42 -7.75
CA VAL A 195 -10.47 10.90 -8.42
C VAL A 195 -9.27 11.78 -8.10
N PHE A 196 -9.46 13.10 -8.15
CA PHE A 196 -8.43 14.09 -7.91
C PHE A 196 -7.90 14.04 -6.47
N LEU A 197 -8.78 14.21 -5.47
CA LEU A 197 -8.42 14.17 -4.04
C LEU A 197 -8.00 12.77 -3.59
N GLY A 198 -8.59 11.71 -4.16
CA GLY A 198 -8.17 10.33 -3.94
C GLY A 198 -6.75 10.07 -4.44
N GLY A 199 -6.40 10.62 -5.60
CA GLY A 199 -5.03 10.60 -6.13
C GLY A 199 -4.05 11.46 -5.33
N LEU A 200 -4.51 12.56 -4.71
CA LEU A 200 -3.67 13.38 -3.83
C LEU A 200 -3.27 12.70 -2.52
N SER A 201 -4.11 11.79 -2.02
CA SER A 201 -3.87 11.13 -0.74
C SER A 201 -4.40 9.70 -0.76
N PRO A 202 -3.81 8.81 -1.58
CA PRO A 202 -4.28 7.43 -1.75
C PRO A 202 -4.21 6.62 -0.45
N TYR A 203 -3.40 7.06 0.51
CA TYR A 203 -3.18 6.38 1.78
C TYR A 203 -4.09 6.84 2.92
N ALA A 204 -4.84 7.93 2.73
CA ALA A 204 -5.85 8.37 3.69
C ALA A 204 -7.10 7.50 3.57
N VAL A 205 -7.04 6.26 4.06
CA VAL A 205 -8.15 5.31 3.98
C VAL A 205 -8.93 5.32 5.29
N LEU A 206 -10.27 5.35 5.19
CA LEU A 206 -11.16 5.48 6.35
C LEU A 206 -11.36 4.17 7.12
N PHE A 207 -11.35 3.04 6.43
CA PHE A 207 -11.53 1.70 7.02
C PHE A 207 -10.81 0.70 6.14
N ARG A 208 -9.98 -0.18 6.71
CA ARG A 208 -9.53 -1.41 6.05
C ARG A 208 -10.01 -2.59 6.89
N ILE A 209 -10.74 -3.50 6.25
CA ILE A 209 -11.22 -4.75 6.85
C ILE A 209 -10.14 -5.78 6.57
N ASP A 210 -9.72 -6.51 7.61
CA ASP A 210 -8.61 -7.47 7.49
C ASP A 210 -8.87 -8.52 6.42
N TYR A 211 -7.79 -8.85 5.71
CA TYR A 211 -7.78 -9.72 4.53
C TYR A 211 -8.23 -11.14 4.84
N ASP A 212 -8.09 -11.57 6.09
CA ASP A 212 -8.26 -12.96 6.47
C ASP A 212 -9.72 -13.33 6.77
N THR A 213 -10.62 -12.35 6.93
CA THR A 213 -11.99 -12.64 7.39
C THR A 213 -13.06 -12.69 6.30
N PHE A 214 -12.85 -12.07 5.12
CA PHE A 214 -13.89 -12.04 4.08
C PHE A 214 -13.34 -11.96 2.64
N PRO A 215 -13.43 -13.02 1.82
CA PRO A 215 -12.98 -13.01 0.42
C PRO A 215 -13.96 -12.33 -0.57
N SER A 216 -14.69 -11.29 -0.16
CA SER A 216 -15.78 -10.70 -0.98
C SER A 216 -15.39 -9.41 -1.71
N PRO A 217 -16.03 -9.06 -2.85
CA PRO A 217 -15.84 -7.78 -3.54
C PRO A 217 -16.16 -6.51 -2.70
N LEU A 218 -16.75 -6.65 -1.50
CA LEU A 218 -16.86 -5.56 -0.53
C LEU A 218 -15.50 -5.15 0.06
N ILE A 219 -14.46 -6.00 -0.02
CA ILE A 219 -13.08 -5.66 0.36
C ILE A 219 -12.59 -4.41 -0.37
N THR A 220 -12.96 -4.24 -1.64
CA THR A 220 -12.54 -3.08 -2.44
C THR A 220 -13.08 -1.76 -1.89
N LEU A 221 -14.24 -1.78 -1.21
CA LEU A 221 -14.79 -0.60 -0.53
C LEU A 221 -14.05 -0.25 0.76
N SER A 222 -13.44 -1.25 1.42
CA SER A 222 -12.58 -1.07 2.60
C SER A 222 -11.17 -0.54 2.25
N ARG A 223 -11.00 0.08 1.08
CA ARG A 223 -9.78 0.79 0.74
C ARG A 223 -10.05 2.15 0.11
N LEU A 224 -11.28 2.63 0.20
CA LEU A 224 -11.64 3.90 -0.40
C LEU A 224 -10.93 5.04 0.34
N PRO A 225 -10.09 5.82 -0.36
CA PRO A 225 -9.50 7.01 0.20
C PRO A 225 -10.61 7.98 0.64
N VAL A 226 -10.38 8.70 1.74
CA VAL A 226 -11.18 9.84 2.20
C VAL A 226 -11.45 10.80 1.05
N GLY A 227 -10.43 11.03 0.20
CA GLY A 227 -10.53 11.84 -1.00
C GLY A 227 -11.57 11.34 -2.00
N MET A 228 -11.82 10.03 -2.08
CA MET A 228 -12.88 9.47 -2.93
C MET A 228 -14.26 9.54 -2.28
N ILE A 229 -14.35 9.40 -0.96
CA ILE A 229 -15.63 9.33 -0.24
C ILE A 229 -16.24 10.73 -0.06
N LEU A 230 -15.44 11.71 0.37
CA LEU A 230 -15.97 13.01 0.78
C LEU A 230 -16.69 13.78 -0.34
N PRO A 231 -16.18 13.82 -1.59
CA PRO A 231 -16.90 14.49 -2.67
C PRO A 231 -18.26 13.84 -2.97
N VAL A 232 -18.39 12.52 -2.82
CA VAL A 232 -19.66 11.80 -3.03
C VAL A 232 -20.75 12.25 -2.04
N LEU A 233 -20.37 12.79 -0.87
CA LEU A 233 -21.31 13.40 0.08
C LEU A 233 -22.00 14.66 -0.47
N LEU A 234 -21.53 15.24 -1.58
CA LEU A 234 -22.23 16.33 -2.27
C LEU A 234 -23.53 15.88 -2.93
N TYR A 235 -23.68 14.59 -3.28
CA TYR A 235 -24.92 14.13 -3.92
C TYR A 235 -26.15 14.24 -3.02
N PRO A 236 -26.14 13.78 -1.74
CA PRO A 236 -27.19 14.09 -0.78
C PRO A 236 -27.49 15.59 -0.63
N VAL A 237 -26.45 16.44 -0.64
CA VAL A 237 -26.61 17.90 -0.59
C VAL A 237 -27.35 18.41 -1.83
N TYR A 238 -27.04 17.91 -3.02
CA TYR A 238 -27.75 18.27 -4.26
C TYR A 238 -29.24 17.91 -4.20
N VAL A 239 -29.56 16.75 -3.64
CA VAL A 239 -30.95 16.33 -3.42
C VAL A 239 -31.66 17.29 -2.46
N ALA A 240 -31.03 17.64 -1.34
CA ALA A 240 -31.58 18.57 -0.36
C ALA A 240 -31.77 19.98 -0.95
N VAL A 241 -30.79 20.48 -1.70
CA VAL A 241 -30.86 21.76 -2.42
C VAL A 241 -32.04 21.79 -3.38
N SER A 242 -32.21 20.73 -4.18
CA SER A 242 -33.33 20.58 -5.10
C SER A 242 -34.67 20.57 -4.36
N TRP A 243 -34.78 19.80 -3.28
CA TRP A 243 -35.97 19.74 -2.42
C TRP A 243 -36.34 21.12 -1.88
N PHE A 244 -35.40 21.82 -1.26
CA PHE A 244 -35.64 23.15 -0.66
C PHE A 244 -36.03 24.17 -1.71
N ALA A 245 -35.35 24.20 -2.86
CA ALA A 245 -35.64 25.13 -3.94
C ALA A 245 -37.03 24.90 -4.56
N LEU A 246 -37.42 23.65 -4.77
CA LEU A 246 -38.67 23.31 -5.47
C LEU A 246 -39.90 23.28 -4.55
N CYS A 247 -39.72 22.91 -3.27
CA CYS A 247 -40.84 22.78 -2.34
C CYS A 247 -41.27 24.11 -1.70
N ARG A 248 -40.39 25.12 -1.63
CA ARG A 248 -40.64 26.36 -0.88
C ARG A 248 -41.57 27.39 -1.54
N GLY A 249 -42.10 27.13 -2.72
CA GLY A 249 -43.09 28.06 -3.28
C GLY A 249 -42.55 29.07 -4.27
N GLU A 250 -41.23 29.29 -4.28
CA GLU A 250 -40.67 30.53 -4.79
C GLU A 250 -40.69 30.61 -6.31
N PRO A 251 -41.02 31.78 -6.89
CA PRO A 251 -41.04 31.95 -8.34
C PRO A 251 -39.64 31.73 -8.92
N ALA A 252 -39.57 30.98 -10.01
CA ALA A 252 -38.37 30.86 -10.83
C ALA A 252 -37.98 32.26 -11.34
N GLY A 253 -37.03 32.91 -10.66
CA GLY A 253 -36.71 34.31 -10.91
C GLY A 253 -35.51 34.84 -10.13
N ARG A 254 -35.30 36.17 -10.22
CA ARG A 254 -34.17 36.91 -9.62
C ARG A 254 -33.90 36.44 -8.18
N GLY A 255 -32.76 35.77 -7.97
CA GLY A 255 -32.29 35.31 -6.66
C GLY A 255 -32.20 33.79 -6.47
N SER A 256 -32.77 32.97 -7.36
CA SER A 256 -32.60 31.50 -7.32
C SER A 256 -31.12 31.08 -7.46
N ARG A 257 -30.40 31.68 -8.42
CA ARG A 257 -28.96 31.47 -8.65
C ARG A 257 -28.12 31.87 -7.44
N ALA A 258 -28.39 33.03 -6.85
CA ALA A 258 -27.66 33.52 -5.69
C ALA A 258 -27.85 32.61 -4.46
N ARG A 259 -29.06 32.07 -4.25
CA ARG A 259 -29.34 31.13 -3.15
C ARG A 259 -28.76 29.74 -3.39
N GLY A 260 -28.79 29.27 -4.64
CA GLY A 260 -28.11 28.05 -5.04
C GLY A 260 -26.61 28.10 -4.78
N ALA A 261 -25.98 29.19 -5.21
CA ALA A 261 -24.59 29.47 -4.92
C ALA A 261 -24.32 29.52 -3.40
N LYS A 262 -25.23 30.11 -2.60
CA LYS A 262 -25.11 30.14 -1.13
C LYS A 262 -25.15 28.78 -0.45
N VAL A 263 -25.66 27.72 -1.08
CA VAL A 263 -25.60 26.35 -0.52
C VAL A 263 -24.49 25.54 -1.16
N LEU A 264 -24.31 25.65 -2.48
CA LEU A 264 -23.32 24.90 -3.23
C LEU A 264 -21.88 25.32 -2.87
N VAL A 265 -21.59 26.62 -2.82
CA VAL A 265 -20.23 27.12 -2.54
C VAL A 265 -19.76 26.71 -1.14
N PRO A 266 -20.55 26.91 -0.06
CA PRO A 266 -20.14 26.42 1.26
C PRO A 266 -20.04 24.90 1.36
N SER A 267 -20.81 24.15 0.56
CA SER A 267 -20.73 22.68 0.56
C SER A 267 -19.45 22.18 -0.12
N ILE A 268 -19.06 22.79 -1.24
CA ILE A 268 -17.77 22.52 -1.89
C ILE A 268 -16.62 22.87 -0.95
N PHE A 269 -16.67 24.06 -0.34
CA PHE A 269 -15.65 24.49 0.62
C PHE A 269 -15.63 23.55 1.85
N GLY A 270 -16.80 23.16 2.36
CA GLY A 270 -16.93 22.22 3.47
C GLY A 270 -16.32 20.85 3.17
N VAL A 271 -16.50 20.32 1.96
CA VAL A 271 -15.85 19.07 1.52
C VAL A 271 -14.34 19.21 1.48
N LEU A 272 -13.82 20.33 0.96
CA LEU A 272 -12.38 20.58 0.93
C LEU A 272 -11.80 20.73 2.34
N VAL A 273 -12.45 21.50 3.22
CA VAL A 273 -12.05 21.64 4.63
C VAL A 273 -12.09 20.30 5.35
N LEU A 274 -13.17 19.53 5.16
CA LEU A 274 -13.31 18.20 5.76
C LEU A 274 -12.23 17.24 5.23
N PHE A 275 -11.85 17.32 3.95
CA PHE A 275 -10.74 16.55 3.41
C PHE A 275 -9.40 16.92 4.05
N LEU A 276 -9.10 18.22 4.17
CA LEU A 276 -7.87 18.72 4.80
C LEU A 276 -7.75 18.30 6.27
N ILE A 277 -8.87 18.09 6.97
CA ILE A 277 -8.92 17.60 8.35
C ILE A 277 -8.86 16.07 8.40
N MET A 278 -9.70 15.39 7.62
CA MET A 278 -9.89 13.94 7.69
C MET A 278 -8.74 13.17 7.07
N ALA A 279 -8.07 13.68 6.03
CA ALA A 279 -7.00 12.94 5.37
C ALA A 279 -5.79 12.70 6.30
N PRO A 280 -5.25 13.71 7.02
CA PRO A 280 -4.20 13.48 8.02
C PRO A 280 -4.64 12.58 9.17
N LEU A 281 -5.89 12.71 9.64
CA LEU A 281 -6.43 11.88 10.71
C LEU A 281 -6.55 10.42 10.29
N ALA A 282 -7.07 10.16 9.09
CA ALA A 282 -7.20 8.83 8.52
C ALA A 282 -5.83 8.17 8.32
N VAL A 283 -4.84 8.92 7.83
CA VAL A 283 -3.46 8.46 7.71
C VAL A 283 -2.90 8.02 9.06
N ARG A 284 -3.04 8.84 10.12
CA ARG A 284 -2.55 8.50 11.46
C ARG A 284 -3.29 7.32 12.08
N ALA A 285 -4.62 7.27 11.92
CA ALA A 285 -5.44 6.17 12.40
C ALA A 285 -5.06 4.84 11.72
N ASN A 286 -4.77 4.89 10.41
CA ASN A 286 -4.33 3.73 9.64
C ASN A 286 -2.98 3.21 10.17
N VAL A 287 -2.02 4.08 10.48
CA VAL A 287 -0.76 3.62 11.10
C VAL A 287 -1.02 2.98 12.46
N ASN A 288 -1.80 3.62 13.34
CA ASN A 288 -2.11 3.07 14.67
C ASN A 288 -2.80 1.70 14.62
N ALA A 289 -3.67 1.48 13.63
CA ALA A 289 -4.38 0.22 13.47
C ALA A 289 -3.50 -0.94 12.98
N TYR A 290 -2.32 -0.65 12.39
CA TYR A 290 -1.47 -1.63 11.72
C TYR A 290 0.00 -1.59 12.13
N MET A 291 0.32 -0.97 13.25
CA MET A 291 1.67 -1.04 13.84
C MET A 291 2.06 -2.49 14.19
N ASP A 292 1.07 -3.34 14.48
CA ASP A 292 1.26 -4.75 14.76
C ASP A 292 1.79 -5.56 13.56
N ASN A 293 1.58 -5.09 12.33
CA ASN A 293 2.13 -5.73 11.14
C ASN A 293 3.33 -4.96 10.57
N GLY A 294 3.74 -3.91 11.29
CA GLY A 294 4.78 -2.95 10.96
C GLY A 294 6.20 -3.48 10.91
N ARG A 295 7.09 -2.65 10.37
CA ARG A 295 8.52 -2.77 10.69
C ARG A 295 8.81 -1.97 11.94
N ILE A 296 9.69 -2.50 12.76
CA ILE A 296 10.16 -1.86 13.98
C ILE A 296 11.62 -1.49 13.79
N TYR A 297 11.94 -0.24 14.07
CA TYR A 297 13.29 0.30 13.99
C TYR A 297 13.71 0.83 15.36
N PRO A 298 14.34 0.00 16.19
CA PRO A 298 14.79 0.36 17.53
C PRO A 298 15.98 1.32 17.49
N SER A 299 15.99 2.24 18.44
CA SER A 299 17.19 3.03 18.73
C SER A 299 18.28 2.14 19.35
N PRO A 300 19.58 2.45 19.14
CA PRO A 300 20.69 1.69 19.71
C PRO A 300 20.71 1.66 21.25
N ASP A 301 20.19 2.70 21.91
CA ASP A 301 20.12 2.79 23.36
C ASP A 301 18.82 2.20 23.94
N SER A 302 17.94 1.68 23.07
CA SER A 302 16.67 1.05 23.45
C SER A 302 15.65 1.97 24.12
N SER A 303 15.90 3.29 24.16
CA SER A 303 14.97 4.25 24.79
C SER A 303 13.77 4.60 23.91
N ARG A 304 13.91 4.36 22.60
CA ARG A 304 12.95 4.76 21.57
C ARG A 304 12.89 3.74 20.44
N THR A 305 11.80 3.74 19.71
CA THR A 305 11.64 2.91 18.53
C THR A 305 10.78 3.61 17.49
N ILE A 306 10.96 3.28 16.21
CA ILE A 306 10.04 3.68 15.16
C ILE A 306 9.18 2.49 14.75
N LEU A 307 7.87 2.66 14.90
CA LEU A 307 6.85 1.71 14.48
C LEU A 307 6.26 2.18 13.15
N THR A 308 6.52 1.47 12.05
CA THR A 308 5.81 1.70 10.79
C THR A 308 4.56 0.83 10.72
N GLY A 309 3.67 1.05 9.76
CA GLY A 309 2.66 0.02 9.43
C GLY A 309 3.21 -1.03 8.47
N GLY A 310 2.48 -2.14 8.32
CA GLY A 310 2.96 -3.33 7.60
C GLY A 310 2.94 -3.29 6.06
N TYR A 311 2.67 -2.15 5.45
CA TYR A 311 2.57 -2.06 3.99
C TYR A 311 3.00 -0.69 3.47
N MET A 312 3.37 -0.61 2.18
CA MET A 312 3.77 0.59 1.38
C MET A 312 2.77 1.76 1.38
N ALA A 313 1.76 1.70 2.25
CA ALA A 313 0.69 2.67 2.43
C ALA A 313 0.60 3.20 3.86
N SER A 314 1.62 2.96 4.69
CA SER A 314 1.63 3.37 6.10
C SER A 314 2.82 4.26 6.43
N GLY A 315 2.57 5.26 7.25
CA GLY A 315 3.62 6.10 7.84
C GLY A 315 4.26 5.38 9.02
N GLY A 316 4.96 6.13 9.86
CA GLY A 316 5.54 5.60 11.09
C GLY A 316 5.40 6.54 12.26
N TRP A 317 5.56 6.00 13.47
CA TRP A 317 5.63 6.77 14.70
C TRP A 317 6.96 6.52 15.39
N LEU A 318 7.65 7.59 15.77
CA LEU A 318 8.65 7.56 16.82
C LEU A 318 7.93 7.46 18.16
N VAL A 319 8.26 6.44 18.94
CA VAL A 319 7.65 6.13 20.22
C VAL A 319 8.75 5.99 21.27
N ASP A 320 8.50 6.55 22.45
CA ASP A 320 9.31 6.34 23.63
C ASP A 320 8.96 4.96 24.24
N THR A 321 9.96 4.09 24.41
CA THR A 321 9.71 2.69 24.83
C THR A 321 9.42 2.56 26.33
N GLU A 322 9.86 3.51 27.14
CA GLU A 322 9.63 3.51 28.60
C GLU A 322 8.22 4.01 28.96
N THR A 323 7.74 5.03 28.26
CA THR A 323 6.45 5.67 28.53
C THR A 323 5.33 5.23 27.58
N GLY A 324 5.68 4.69 26.41
CA GLY A 324 4.76 4.38 25.34
C GLY A 324 4.26 5.61 24.56
N GLU A 325 4.80 6.80 24.82
CA GLU A 325 4.33 8.05 24.21
C GLU A 325 4.77 8.18 22.75
N LYS A 326 3.82 8.51 21.87
CA LYS A 326 4.08 8.85 20.46
C LYS A 326 4.67 10.26 20.33
N LEU A 327 5.99 10.35 20.13
CA LEU A 327 6.74 11.59 20.02
C LEU A 327 6.57 12.28 18.65
N ARG A 328 6.67 11.51 17.55
CA ARG A 328 6.69 12.08 16.19
C ARG A 328 6.06 11.16 15.16
N PHE A 329 5.25 11.73 14.27
CA PHE A 329 4.72 11.03 13.09
C PHE A 329 5.59 11.28 11.85
N PHE A 330 5.90 10.22 11.13
CA PHE A 330 6.54 10.21 9.80
C PHE A 330 5.48 10.03 8.70
N GLY A 331 5.66 10.75 7.60
CA GLY A 331 4.75 10.72 6.44
C GLY A 331 4.66 9.35 5.75
N VAL A 332 3.72 9.21 4.83
CA VAL A 332 3.40 7.94 4.17
C VAL A 332 3.92 7.90 2.74
N PRO A 333 4.43 6.74 2.26
CA PRO A 333 4.96 5.64 3.06
C PRO A 333 6.25 6.03 3.79
N THR A 334 6.48 5.41 4.96
CA THR A 334 7.79 5.39 5.62
C THR A 334 8.47 4.07 5.29
N ASP A 335 9.45 4.10 4.39
CA ASP A 335 9.99 2.87 3.78
C ASP A 335 11.32 2.41 4.39
N MET A 336 12.18 3.36 4.75
CA MET A 336 13.50 3.10 5.33
C MET A 336 13.74 4.03 6.51
N VAL A 337 14.34 3.48 7.56
CA VAL A 337 14.65 4.20 8.78
C VAL A 337 16.02 3.75 9.26
N THR A 338 16.85 4.69 9.68
CA THR A 338 18.16 4.39 10.25
C THR A 338 18.48 5.34 11.40
N TRP A 339 19.12 4.80 12.43
CA TRP A 339 19.46 5.51 13.66
C TRP A 339 20.93 5.87 13.70
N SER A 340 21.26 7.04 14.23
CA SER A 340 22.64 7.36 14.58
C SER A 340 23.12 6.39 15.67
N ALA A 341 24.42 6.12 15.68
CA ALA A 341 25.01 5.15 16.60
C ALA A 341 24.75 5.45 18.09
N ASP A 342 24.56 6.73 18.43
CA ASP A 342 24.25 7.22 19.77
C ASP A 342 22.75 7.31 20.07
N GLY A 343 21.88 6.91 19.13
CA GLY A 343 20.42 6.94 19.26
C GLY A 343 19.79 8.33 19.31
N ARG A 344 20.57 9.42 19.21
CA ARG A 344 20.06 10.78 19.31
C ARG A 344 19.34 11.26 18.06
N PHE A 345 19.65 10.68 16.89
CA PHE A 345 19.09 11.09 15.61
C PHE A 345 18.54 9.92 14.84
N VAL A 346 17.53 10.23 14.04
CA VAL A 346 16.90 9.25 13.16
C VAL A 346 16.63 9.87 11.81
N ALA A 347 17.00 9.13 10.76
CA ALA A 347 16.71 9.48 9.38
C ALA A 347 15.65 8.52 8.85
N ALA A 348 14.54 9.06 8.36
CA ALA A 348 13.45 8.29 7.80
C ALA A 348 13.17 8.73 6.36
N VAL A 349 13.15 7.77 5.44
CA VAL A 349 12.67 7.98 4.08
C VAL A 349 11.17 7.99 4.09
N THR A 350 10.59 9.09 3.62
CA THR A 350 9.16 9.19 3.40
C THR A 350 8.87 9.60 1.96
N HIS A 351 7.82 9.07 1.34
CA HIS A 351 7.47 9.41 -0.05
C HIS A 351 6.35 10.44 -0.17
N GLY A 352 5.72 10.81 0.95
CA GLY A 352 4.61 11.74 0.96
C GLY A 352 4.73 12.79 2.05
N ASN A 353 4.44 14.04 1.68
CA ASN A 353 3.78 14.95 2.59
C ASN A 353 2.29 14.57 2.61
N SER A 354 1.60 14.80 3.72
CA SER A 354 0.16 14.52 3.84
C SER A 354 -0.71 15.19 2.76
N ILE A 355 -0.20 16.18 2.01
CA ILE A 355 -0.94 16.99 1.03
C ILE A 355 -0.02 17.61 -0.08
N ARG A 356 0.88 16.87 -0.73
CA ARG A 356 1.59 17.40 -1.94
C ARG A 356 1.04 16.78 -3.24
N TRP A 357 0.97 17.63 -4.26
CA TRP A 357 0.29 17.42 -5.55
C TRP A 357 1.09 16.67 -6.61
N SER A 358 2.34 16.30 -6.34
CA SER A 358 3.15 15.71 -7.39
C SER A 358 2.80 14.24 -7.56
N SER A 359 2.48 13.84 -8.79
CA SER A 359 2.44 12.44 -9.23
C SER A 359 3.77 11.72 -9.01
N SER A 360 4.81 12.46 -8.65
CA SER A 360 6.10 11.92 -8.30
C SER A 360 6.16 11.50 -6.86
N TRP A 361 6.48 10.23 -6.71
CA TRP A 361 6.81 9.55 -5.47
C TRP A 361 8.19 9.98 -4.96
N ALA A 362 8.55 11.26 -5.18
CA ALA A 362 9.87 11.78 -4.89
C ALA A 362 10.17 11.55 -3.41
N PRO A 363 11.11 10.64 -3.09
CA PRO A 363 11.43 10.36 -1.71
C PRO A 363 11.99 11.62 -1.07
N ARG A 364 11.76 11.77 0.22
CA ARG A 364 12.46 12.75 1.05
C ARG A 364 13.00 12.05 2.28
N ILE A 365 14.10 12.58 2.79
CA ILE A 365 14.70 12.09 4.03
C ILE A 365 14.37 13.11 5.12
N ASP A 366 13.54 12.71 6.07
CA ASP A 366 13.27 13.48 7.28
C ASP A 366 14.32 13.10 8.33
N LEU A 367 15.16 14.06 8.72
CA LEU A 367 16.11 13.92 9.82
C LEU A 367 15.48 14.52 11.08
N VAL A 368 15.37 13.70 12.12
CA VAL A 368 14.67 14.02 13.36
C VAL A 368 15.59 13.81 14.56
N GLU A 369 15.54 14.73 15.52
CA GLU A 369 16.13 14.53 16.84
C GLU A 369 15.20 13.64 17.66
N ALA A 370 15.73 12.51 18.14
CA ALA A 370 14.92 11.45 18.71
C ALA A 370 14.29 11.83 20.06
N GLU A 371 15.00 12.62 20.87
CA GLU A 371 14.52 13.03 22.19
C GLU A 371 13.31 13.95 22.12
N THR A 372 13.35 14.93 21.23
CA THR A 372 12.31 15.96 21.10
C THR A 372 11.27 15.61 20.02
N GLY A 373 11.61 14.72 19.10
CA GLY A 373 10.84 14.47 17.89
C GLY A 373 10.89 15.63 16.88
N GLU A 374 11.74 16.64 17.10
CA GLU A 374 11.84 17.81 16.22
C GLU A 374 12.52 17.46 14.90
N THR A 375 11.93 17.93 13.79
CA THR A 375 12.54 17.79 12.46
C THR A 375 13.68 18.79 12.31
N MET A 376 14.90 18.28 12.21
CA MET A 376 16.11 19.07 12.01
C MET A 376 16.27 19.49 10.55
N ALA A 377 15.98 18.56 9.63
CA ALA A 377 16.05 18.79 8.19
C ALA A 377 15.07 17.88 7.45
N SER A 378 14.57 18.33 6.31
CA SER A 378 13.79 17.52 5.37
C SER A 378 14.41 17.69 3.99
N LEU A 379 15.00 16.62 3.47
CA LEU A 379 15.78 16.64 2.23
C LEU A 379 14.94 16.06 1.10
N PRO A 380 14.39 16.88 0.18
CA PRO A 380 13.72 16.35 -0.99
C PRO A 380 14.76 15.72 -1.92
N LEU A 381 14.48 14.53 -2.44
CA LEU A 381 15.25 13.91 -3.50
C LEU A 381 14.57 14.09 -4.85
N SER A 382 15.34 13.89 -5.93
CA SER A 382 14.76 13.91 -7.27
C SER A 382 13.90 12.68 -7.52
N GLU A 383 12.96 12.79 -8.45
CA GLU A 383 12.05 11.70 -8.83
C GLU A 383 12.78 10.50 -9.46
N ASN A 384 14.02 10.72 -9.91
CA ASN A 384 14.86 9.72 -10.55
C ASN A 384 15.85 9.06 -9.56
N GLU A 385 15.88 9.49 -8.30
CA GLU A 385 16.75 8.91 -7.28
C GLU A 385 15.97 7.92 -6.43
N TRP A 386 16.34 6.65 -6.53
CA TRP A 386 15.84 5.63 -5.63
C TRP A 386 16.80 5.46 -4.46
N ILE A 387 16.35 5.73 -3.23
CA ILE A 387 17.16 5.44 -2.04
C ILE A 387 17.21 3.94 -1.84
N ARG A 388 18.41 3.39 -1.85
CA ARG A 388 18.62 1.99 -1.49
C ARG A 388 18.85 1.82 -0.01
N ASP A 389 19.63 2.72 0.57
CA ASP A 389 20.07 2.57 1.94
C ASP A 389 20.40 3.92 2.58
N LEU A 390 20.32 3.94 3.91
CA LEU A 390 20.68 5.05 4.76
C LEU A 390 21.60 4.54 5.87
N VAL A 391 22.79 5.11 5.96
CA VAL A 391 23.85 4.64 6.85
C VAL A 391 24.44 5.80 7.64
N TRP A 392 24.49 5.68 8.95
CA TRP A 392 25.22 6.63 9.80
C TRP A 392 26.68 6.21 9.97
N ILE A 393 27.61 7.14 9.76
CA ILE A 393 29.03 7.01 10.13
C ILE A 393 29.38 8.16 11.07
N GLY A 394 29.57 7.85 12.35
CA GLY A 394 29.76 8.87 13.37
C GLY A 394 28.52 9.80 13.42
N GLU A 395 28.74 11.08 13.14
CA GLU A 395 27.67 12.10 13.10
C GLU A 395 27.19 12.45 11.68
N GLU A 396 27.66 11.71 10.67
CA GLU A 396 27.34 11.96 9.26
C GLU A 396 26.40 10.89 8.72
N LEU A 397 25.36 11.32 8.00
CA LEU A 397 24.45 10.42 7.29
C LEU A 397 24.95 10.24 5.86
N ILE A 398 25.22 8.99 5.49
CA ILE A 398 25.50 8.55 4.13
C ILE A 398 24.18 8.07 3.51
N ILE A 399 23.82 8.69 2.40
CA ILE A 399 22.63 8.36 1.61
C ILE A 399 23.13 7.63 0.37
N VAL A 400 22.62 6.42 0.16
CA VAL A 400 22.99 5.63 -1.01
C VAL A 400 21.81 5.55 -1.96
N THR A 401 22.00 6.11 -3.15
CA THR A 401 20.98 6.14 -4.19
C THR A 401 21.45 5.39 -5.44
N ILE A 402 20.51 4.84 -6.21
CA ILE A 402 20.72 4.52 -7.62
C ILE A 402 19.98 5.54 -8.46
N ASP A 403 20.62 6.02 -9.51
CA ASP A 403 19.92 6.70 -10.58
C ASP A 403 19.02 5.72 -11.35
N HIS A 404 17.72 5.99 -11.38
CA HIS A 404 16.79 5.29 -12.25
C HIS A 404 17.14 5.56 -13.73
N VAL A 405 17.66 4.54 -14.41
CA VAL A 405 17.43 4.38 -15.86
C VAL A 405 16.34 3.32 -16.02
N ALA A 406 15.09 3.74 -15.82
CA ALA A 406 13.86 3.03 -16.17
C ALA A 406 13.79 1.53 -15.79
N TRP A 407 13.33 1.23 -14.56
CA TRP A 407 12.68 -0.05 -14.28
C TRP A 407 11.28 -0.07 -14.93
N GLU A 408 11.20 -0.07 -16.26
CA GLU A 408 10.05 -0.69 -16.90
C GLU A 408 10.25 -2.21 -16.71
N TRP A 409 9.33 -2.86 -15.99
CA TRP A 409 9.39 -4.28 -15.63
C TRP A 409 9.62 -5.25 -16.81
N ASP A 410 9.55 -4.77 -18.06
CA ASP A 410 9.75 -5.55 -19.29
C ASP A 410 11.00 -5.18 -20.10
N GLN A 411 11.76 -4.12 -19.74
CA GLN A 411 13.00 -3.81 -20.46
C GLN A 411 14.18 -4.41 -19.72
N LYS A 412 14.82 -5.42 -20.34
CA LYS A 412 16.12 -5.89 -19.90
C LYS A 412 17.07 -4.70 -19.81
N PRO A 413 17.82 -4.53 -18.71
CA PRO A 413 18.77 -3.45 -18.55
C PRO A 413 19.97 -3.69 -19.46
N ASP A 414 19.81 -3.40 -20.74
CA ASP A 414 20.83 -3.59 -21.77
C ASP A 414 21.84 -2.41 -21.77
N LYS A 415 21.65 -1.41 -20.90
CA LYS A 415 22.54 -0.25 -20.78
C LYS A 415 23.35 -0.30 -19.49
N ALA A 416 24.62 -0.66 -19.61
CA ALA A 416 25.64 -0.36 -18.61
C ALA A 416 25.62 1.15 -18.30
N GLY A 417 25.44 1.50 -17.02
CA GLY A 417 25.38 2.91 -16.61
C GLY A 417 24.69 3.21 -15.29
N GLU A 418 24.11 2.23 -14.59
CA GLU A 418 23.65 2.44 -13.21
C GLU A 418 24.86 2.80 -12.33
N MET A 419 24.79 3.96 -11.71
CA MET A 419 25.82 4.45 -10.79
C MET A 419 25.25 4.47 -9.37
N VAL A 420 26.01 3.88 -8.45
CA VAL A 420 25.74 4.05 -7.03
C VAL A 420 26.33 5.39 -6.63
N ARG A 421 25.46 6.32 -6.21
CA ARG A 421 25.88 7.62 -5.70
C ARG A 421 25.83 7.61 -4.18
N PHE A 422 26.84 8.22 -3.58
CA PHE A 422 26.91 8.44 -2.16
C PHE A 422 26.81 9.94 -1.88
N PHE A 423 25.81 10.33 -1.10
CA PHE A 423 25.72 11.69 -0.58
C PHE A 423 26.03 11.69 0.90
N MET A 424 26.72 12.72 1.35
CA MET A 424 27.00 12.94 2.77
C MET A 424 26.23 14.16 3.25
N LEU A 425 25.56 14.00 4.39
CA LEU A 425 24.96 15.08 5.14
C LEU A 425 25.70 15.25 6.48
N LYS A 426 26.34 16.41 6.67
CA LYS A 426 27.00 16.76 7.95
C LYS A 426 26.04 17.39 8.93
N ARG A 427 26.22 17.07 10.21
CA ARG A 427 25.46 17.64 11.33
C ARG A 427 25.59 19.18 11.40
N GLY A 428 24.50 19.86 11.73
CA GLY A 428 24.46 21.31 12.00
C GLY A 428 24.17 22.22 10.80
N MET A 429 23.96 21.66 9.60
CA MET A 429 23.53 22.46 8.44
C MET A 429 22.02 22.74 8.51
N LYS A 430 21.62 24.01 8.71
CA LYS A 430 20.22 24.50 8.68
C LYS A 430 19.76 24.77 7.26
N GLU A 431 18.49 24.47 6.90
CA GLU A 431 17.79 24.70 5.59
C GLU A 431 18.22 25.98 4.78
N GLY A 432 18.48 25.84 3.45
CA GLY A 432 19.05 26.86 2.54
C GLY A 432 20.56 26.85 2.10
N SER A 433 21.46 25.99 2.60
CA SER A 433 22.93 26.08 2.46
C SER A 433 23.62 25.10 1.49
N GLY A 434 22.89 24.32 0.68
CA GLY A 434 23.49 23.33 -0.24
C GLY A 434 23.91 22.02 0.47
N TYR A 435 22.92 21.23 0.88
CA TYR A 435 23.00 20.12 1.87
C TYR A 435 23.77 18.88 1.48
N LEU A 436 23.73 18.52 0.20
CA LEU A 436 24.21 17.23 -0.25
C LEU A 436 25.56 17.45 -0.90
N GLN A 437 26.63 17.17 -0.15
CA GLN A 437 27.92 16.99 -0.76
C GLN A 437 27.90 15.59 -1.39
N GLN A 438 27.76 15.53 -2.72
CA GLN A 438 28.03 14.29 -3.45
C GLN A 438 29.48 13.91 -3.14
N LEU A 439 29.67 12.73 -2.58
CA LEU A 439 31.00 12.20 -2.38
C LEU A 439 31.56 11.87 -3.76
N SER A 440 32.82 12.21 -4.02
CA SER A 440 33.44 12.19 -5.35
C SER A 440 33.74 10.77 -5.88
N HIS A 441 32.96 9.77 -5.47
CA HIS A 441 33.18 8.38 -5.80
C HIS A 441 31.85 7.75 -6.21
N ASP A 442 31.58 7.76 -7.51
CA ASP A 442 30.53 6.93 -8.09
C ASP A 442 31.14 5.52 -8.27
N LEU A 443 30.51 4.51 -7.69
CA LEU A 443 30.92 3.13 -7.90
C LEU A 443 30.18 2.59 -9.13
N PRO A 444 30.90 2.27 -10.24
CA PRO A 444 30.26 1.66 -11.39
C PRO A 444 29.80 0.24 -11.03
N ILE A 445 28.54 -0.08 -11.29
CA ILE A 445 28.08 -1.45 -11.18
C ILE A 445 28.84 -2.30 -12.23
N PRO A 446 29.42 -3.47 -11.89
CA PRO A 446 30.40 -4.16 -12.75
C PRO A 446 29.86 -4.68 -14.10
N GLY A 447 28.60 -4.43 -14.44
CA GLY A 447 27.96 -4.77 -15.71
C GLY A 447 26.55 -5.33 -15.53
N PRO A 448 25.87 -5.71 -16.63
CA PRO A 448 24.60 -6.45 -16.55
C PRO A 448 24.82 -7.79 -15.86
N GLY A 449 23.94 -8.17 -14.91
CA GLY A 449 24.12 -9.40 -14.11
C GLY A 449 24.20 -9.19 -12.59
N TRP A 450 24.45 -7.96 -12.15
CA TRP A 450 24.58 -7.58 -10.73
C TRP A 450 23.32 -6.86 -10.28
N TYR A 451 22.55 -7.46 -9.38
CA TYR A 451 21.19 -6.98 -9.12
C TYR A 451 20.78 -7.01 -7.64
N ASP A 452 21.48 -7.78 -6.80
CA ASP A 452 21.29 -7.70 -5.35
C ASP A 452 22.52 -7.05 -4.71
N TRP A 453 22.25 -6.16 -3.78
CA TRP A 453 23.24 -5.34 -3.14
C TRP A 453 22.72 -4.95 -1.77
N ARG A 454 23.61 -5.06 -0.80
CA ARG A 454 23.36 -4.77 0.61
C ARG A 454 24.54 -4.01 1.17
N ILE A 455 24.25 -2.99 1.96
CA ILE A 455 25.26 -2.23 2.66
C ILE A 455 25.27 -2.71 4.10
N TYR A 456 26.42 -3.17 4.55
CA TYR A 456 26.63 -3.55 5.93
C TYR A 456 27.42 -2.44 6.60
N THR A 457 26.80 -1.86 7.62
CA THR A 457 27.49 -1.08 8.62
C THR A 457 27.98 -2.02 9.71
N PRO A 458 29.28 -2.06 10.00
CA PRO A 458 29.77 -2.64 11.24
C PRO A 458 29.19 -1.81 12.41
N ALA A 459 29.25 -2.36 13.63
CA ALA A 459 28.71 -1.67 14.79
C ALA A 459 29.27 -0.25 15.00
N ALA A 460 28.52 0.53 15.77
CA ALA A 460 28.90 1.85 16.30
C ALA A 460 30.41 1.99 16.55
N GLY A 461 31.06 2.93 15.85
CA GLY A 461 32.48 3.28 16.03
C GLY A 461 33.43 2.76 14.95
N VAL A 462 32.97 1.99 13.97
CA VAL A 462 33.80 1.58 12.83
C VAL A 462 33.62 2.56 11.65
N GLU A 463 34.71 3.14 11.17
CA GLU A 463 34.73 4.13 10.06
C GLU A 463 34.63 3.48 8.65
N GLU A 464 34.20 2.23 8.57
CA GLU A 464 34.23 1.42 7.36
C GLU A 464 32.83 0.90 7.05
N ILE A 465 32.41 1.01 5.79
CA ILE A 465 31.23 0.38 5.23
C ILE A 465 31.69 -0.87 4.46
N VAL A 466 30.94 -1.96 4.54
CA VAL A 466 31.11 -3.10 3.61
C VAL A 466 29.92 -3.14 2.67
N LEU A 467 30.15 -2.82 1.40
CA LEU A 467 29.17 -2.98 0.33
C LEU A 467 29.32 -4.38 -0.26
N ALA A 468 28.30 -5.21 -0.09
CA ALA A 468 28.22 -6.49 -0.79
C ALA A 468 27.40 -6.30 -2.08
N ILE A 469 28.00 -6.60 -3.22
CA ILE A 469 27.34 -6.62 -4.52
C ILE A 469 27.29 -8.08 -4.97
N ALA A 470 26.11 -8.61 -5.24
CA ALA A 470 25.90 -9.99 -5.67
C ALA A 470 25.50 -10.05 -7.15
N LYS A 471 26.16 -10.94 -7.88
CA LYS A 471 25.80 -11.28 -9.26
C LYS A 471 24.71 -12.34 -9.22
N ASP A 472 23.46 -11.92 -9.43
CA ASP A 472 22.31 -12.82 -9.40
C ASP A 472 21.49 -12.73 -10.69
N PRO A 473 21.57 -13.68 -11.64
CA PRO A 473 20.76 -13.60 -12.86
C PRO A 473 19.26 -13.54 -12.52
N ILE A 474 18.67 -12.34 -12.62
CA ILE A 474 17.29 -12.03 -12.19
C ILE A 474 16.27 -13.07 -12.68
N GLY A 475 15.40 -13.48 -11.77
CA GLY A 475 13.97 -13.67 -12.07
C GLY A 475 13.57 -14.93 -12.82
N LEU A 476 14.48 -15.89 -13.04
CA LEU A 476 14.07 -17.21 -13.52
C LEU A 476 13.43 -17.98 -12.36
N ASN A 477 12.11 -18.14 -12.44
CA ASN A 477 11.28 -19.04 -11.66
C ASN A 477 12.10 -20.22 -11.13
N TYR A 478 12.19 -20.39 -9.80
CA TYR A 478 13.04 -21.37 -9.12
C TYR A 478 12.91 -22.80 -9.70
N ASP A 479 11.77 -23.10 -10.33
CA ASP A 479 11.47 -24.38 -10.96
C ASP A 479 12.29 -24.71 -12.23
N LYS A 480 13.02 -23.74 -12.83
CA LYS A 480 13.86 -23.97 -14.03
C LYS A 480 15.37 -23.81 -13.79
N ALA A 481 15.80 -23.83 -12.53
CA ALA A 481 17.18 -23.55 -12.13
C ALA A 481 18.23 -24.63 -12.49
N SER A 482 17.87 -25.70 -13.20
CA SER A 482 18.81 -26.79 -13.51
C SER A 482 19.87 -26.44 -14.56
N ASP A 483 19.65 -25.41 -15.38
CA ASP A 483 20.50 -25.07 -16.53
C ASP A 483 21.17 -23.68 -16.45
N VAL A 484 20.99 -22.93 -15.36
CA VAL A 484 21.61 -21.59 -15.22
C VAL A 484 23.01 -21.72 -14.62
N ASP A 485 23.96 -21.15 -15.36
CA ASP A 485 25.41 -21.24 -15.19
C ASP A 485 25.92 -20.88 -13.78
N ARG A 486 27.07 -21.46 -13.41
CA ARG A 486 27.67 -21.49 -12.06
C ARG A 486 28.34 -20.18 -11.62
N ASP A 487 28.21 -19.11 -12.39
CA ASP A 487 28.97 -17.86 -12.21
C ASP A 487 28.23 -16.85 -11.30
N ARG A 488 27.88 -17.30 -10.09
CA ARG A 488 27.37 -16.43 -9.02
C ARG A 488 28.54 -16.08 -8.09
N SER A 489 28.85 -14.81 -7.99
CA SER A 489 29.86 -14.27 -7.08
C SER A 489 29.31 -13.11 -6.27
N VAL A 490 29.83 -12.94 -5.07
CA VAL A 490 29.59 -11.76 -4.23
C VAL A 490 30.91 -11.01 -4.12
N ILE A 491 30.87 -9.74 -4.47
CA ILE A 491 31.98 -8.83 -4.34
C ILE A 491 31.75 -8.01 -3.07
N LEU A 492 32.67 -8.12 -2.12
CA LEU A 492 32.68 -7.28 -0.92
C LEU A 492 33.63 -6.12 -1.14
N HIS A 493 33.07 -4.92 -1.31
CA HIS A 493 33.79 -3.66 -1.33
C HIS A 493 33.81 -3.06 0.06
N LYS A 494 34.99 -3.00 0.67
CA LYS A 494 35.17 -2.27 1.90
C LYS A 494 35.50 -0.82 1.57
N VAL A 495 34.73 0.10 2.13
CA VAL A 495 34.79 1.52 1.85
C VAL A 495 35.05 2.23 3.16
N ARG A 496 36.18 2.93 3.27
CA ARG A 496 36.49 3.73 4.46
C ARG A 496 36.18 5.18 4.21
N LEU A 497 35.61 5.86 5.20
CA LEU A 497 35.44 7.30 5.13
C LEU A 497 36.73 8.01 5.59
N GLU A 498 37.40 8.69 4.66
CA GLU A 498 38.62 9.48 4.93
C GLU A 498 38.35 10.96 4.63
N GLY A 499 37.90 11.70 5.64
CA GLY A 499 37.43 13.08 5.47
C GLY A 499 36.15 13.13 4.62
N ASN A 500 36.17 13.85 3.50
CA ASN A 500 35.02 13.92 2.57
C ASN A 500 35.19 12.99 1.35
N ARG A 501 35.98 11.92 1.48
CA ARG A 501 36.22 10.95 0.41
C ARG A 501 35.98 9.54 0.91
N LEU A 502 35.46 8.69 0.02
CA LEU A 502 35.40 7.25 0.20
C LEU A 502 36.69 6.65 -0.36
N ALA A 503 37.54 6.09 0.50
CA ALA A 503 38.72 5.35 0.10
C ALA A 503 38.34 3.87 -0.08
N SER A 504 38.52 3.32 -1.27
CA SER A 504 38.31 1.90 -1.52
C SER A 504 39.44 1.06 -0.92
N VAL A 505 39.08 0.05 -0.15
CA VAL A 505 39.98 -0.96 0.42
C VAL A 505 39.85 -2.22 -0.47
N PRO A 506 40.88 -3.10 -0.57
CA PRO A 506 40.87 -4.29 -1.42
C PRO A 506 39.56 -5.09 -1.35
N THR A 507 39.06 -5.36 -2.55
CA THR A 507 37.88 -6.17 -2.81
C THR A 507 38.14 -7.63 -2.45
N VAL A 508 37.26 -8.22 -1.64
CA VAL A 508 37.25 -9.68 -1.44
C VAL A 508 36.16 -10.24 -2.36
N GLU A 509 36.57 -10.97 -3.39
CA GLU A 509 35.65 -11.77 -4.17
C GLU A 509 35.43 -13.09 -3.44
N VAL A 510 34.17 -13.37 -3.08
CA VAL A 510 33.80 -14.63 -2.44
C VAL A 510 33.43 -15.61 -3.55
N PRO A 511 34.25 -16.64 -3.84
CA PRO A 511 33.99 -17.55 -4.93
C PRO A 511 32.82 -18.52 -4.62
N HIS A 512 32.04 -18.83 -5.66
CA HIS A 512 31.08 -19.95 -5.80
C HIS A 512 29.61 -19.78 -5.38
N GLY A 513 28.70 -20.03 -6.34
CA GLY A 513 27.45 -20.78 -6.13
C GLY A 513 26.38 -20.16 -5.23
N LEU A 514 26.55 -18.90 -4.82
CA LEU A 514 25.65 -18.19 -3.92
C LEU A 514 24.37 -17.79 -4.67
N SER A 515 23.30 -18.58 -4.60
CA SER A 515 21.98 -18.15 -5.10
C SER A 515 21.13 -17.54 -4.00
N GLY A 516 20.77 -16.27 -4.12
CA GLY A 516 19.61 -15.65 -3.45
C GLY A 516 19.51 -15.88 -1.94
N GLY A 517 20.64 -15.86 -1.23
CA GLY A 517 20.70 -16.17 0.20
C GLY A 517 20.59 -14.91 1.07
N ASN A 518 20.20 -15.09 2.33
CA ASN A 518 20.52 -14.11 3.35
C ASN A 518 22.03 -14.11 3.56
N TYR A 519 22.66 -12.98 3.25
CA TYR A 519 24.04 -12.69 3.60
C TYR A 519 24.03 -11.81 4.86
N THR A 520 24.99 -11.99 5.76
CA THR A 520 25.13 -11.12 6.93
C THR A 520 26.60 -11.03 7.33
N LEU A 521 27.00 -9.83 7.74
CA LEU A 521 28.31 -9.55 8.30
C LEU A 521 28.24 -9.61 9.83
N SER A 522 29.27 -10.14 10.46
CA SER A 522 29.43 -10.09 11.91
C SER A 522 29.58 -8.65 12.39
N ARG A 523 29.28 -8.43 13.67
CA ARG A 523 29.34 -7.09 14.26
C ARG A 523 30.73 -6.45 14.16
N SER A 524 31.78 -7.26 14.25
CA SER A 524 33.17 -6.80 14.09
C SER A 524 33.56 -6.55 12.63
N GLY A 525 32.74 -6.97 11.67
CA GLY A 525 33.11 -6.99 10.25
C GLY A 525 34.07 -8.10 9.86
N ARG A 526 34.47 -8.97 10.81
CA ARG A 526 35.44 -10.05 10.55
C ARG A 526 34.82 -11.23 9.81
N TYR A 527 33.61 -11.62 10.17
CA TYR A 527 33.00 -12.81 9.61
C TYR A 527 31.87 -12.46 8.67
N PHE A 528 31.83 -13.13 7.52
CA PHE A 528 30.73 -13.04 6.56
C PHE A 528 30.12 -14.41 6.41
N TRP A 529 28.79 -14.53 6.48
CA TRP A 529 28.15 -15.81 6.21
C TRP A 529 27.02 -15.71 5.22
N THR A 530 26.72 -16.86 4.62
CA THR A 530 25.65 -17.04 3.65
C THR A 530 25.09 -18.45 3.68
N VAL A 531 23.83 -18.61 3.28
CA VAL A 531 23.27 -19.93 2.99
C VAL A 531 23.67 -20.34 1.57
N VAL A 532 24.20 -21.53 1.42
CA VAL A 532 24.50 -22.14 0.12
C VAL A 532 23.29 -22.99 -0.30
N PRO A 533 22.74 -22.77 -1.52
CA PRO A 533 21.59 -23.52 -2.00
C PRO A 533 21.93 -25.00 -2.16
N LYS A 534 20.91 -25.85 -2.15
CA LYS A 534 21.08 -27.27 -2.47
C LYS A 534 21.54 -27.42 -3.93
N VAL A 535 22.80 -27.83 -4.16
CA VAL A 535 23.30 -28.14 -5.51
C VAL A 535 23.21 -29.65 -5.76
N GLY A 536 22.07 -30.08 -6.32
CA GLY A 536 21.82 -31.47 -6.70
C GLY A 536 21.07 -32.32 -5.66
N PRO A 537 20.64 -33.54 -6.02
CA PRO A 537 19.71 -34.36 -5.23
C PRO A 537 20.26 -34.82 -3.88
N GLU A 538 21.59 -34.98 -3.77
CA GLU A 538 22.26 -35.50 -2.55
C GLU A 538 22.88 -34.43 -1.64
N GLN A 539 22.87 -33.15 -2.04
CA GLN A 539 23.40 -32.07 -1.19
C GLN A 539 22.29 -31.49 -0.30
N VAL A 540 22.66 -31.09 0.92
CA VAL A 540 21.76 -30.38 1.84
C VAL A 540 22.08 -28.89 1.75
N ARG A 541 21.10 -28.00 1.99
CA ARG A 541 21.38 -26.55 2.11
C ARG A 541 22.45 -26.36 3.19
N GLY A 542 23.59 -25.79 2.81
CA GLY A 542 24.73 -25.59 3.71
C GLY A 542 24.80 -24.15 4.20
N LEU A 543 25.58 -23.91 5.26
CA LEU A 543 25.97 -22.59 5.70
C LEU A 543 27.46 -22.43 5.44
N LEU A 544 27.80 -21.30 4.84
CA LEU A 544 29.16 -20.92 4.51
C LEU A 544 29.53 -19.70 5.34
N LEU A 545 30.61 -19.80 6.11
CA LEU A 545 31.13 -18.75 6.96
C LEU A 545 32.57 -18.45 6.51
N PHE A 546 32.88 -17.20 6.24
CA PHE A 546 34.20 -16.73 5.83
C PHE A 546 34.79 -15.81 6.89
N ASP A 547 36.07 -16.02 7.23
CA ASP A 547 36.86 -15.06 7.98
C ASP A 547 37.50 -14.09 6.98
N LEU A 548 36.95 -12.88 6.86
CA LEU A 548 37.40 -11.85 5.93
C LEU A 548 38.79 -11.31 6.28
N VAL A 549 39.24 -11.43 7.53
CA VAL A 549 40.59 -11.01 7.93
C VAL A 549 41.62 -12.01 7.44
N ARG A 550 41.28 -13.30 7.47
CA ARG A 550 42.17 -14.38 7.00
C ARG A 550 42.00 -14.71 5.52
N GLY A 551 40.88 -14.32 4.91
CA GLY A 551 40.54 -14.65 3.54
C GLY A 551 40.25 -16.15 3.34
N GLU A 552 39.76 -16.84 4.38
CA GLU A 552 39.52 -18.29 4.36
C GLU A 552 38.10 -18.65 4.80
N GLU A 553 37.59 -19.77 4.29
CA GLU A 553 36.36 -20.39 4.76
C GLU A 553 36.59 -21.01 6.15
N VAL A 554 35.66 -20.76 7.07
CA VAL A 554 35.62 -21.40 8.38
C VAL A 554 34.92 -22.75 8.24
N ASP A 555 35.65 -23.83 8.50
CA ASP A 555 35.08 -25.18 8.53
C ASP A 555 34.14 -25.35 9.75
N LEU A 556 32.84 -25.35 9.50
CA LEU A 556 31.80 -25.58 10.51
C LEU A 556 31.50 -27.08 10.73
N GLY A 557 32.21 -27.98 10.04
CA GLY A 557 31.91 -29.40 9.97
C GLY A 557 30.95 -29.71 8.82
N SER A 558 31.31 -30.70 7.99
CA SER A 558 30.67 -30.97 6.70
C SER A 558 29.14 -31.22 6.77
N ARG A 559 28.39 -30.49 5.93
CA ARG A 559 26.99 -30.71 5.52
C ARG A 559 25.93 -30.67 6.63
N ILE A 560 25.88 -29.53 7.30
CA ILE A 560 24.78 -29.16 8.20
C ILE A 560 23.48 -29.07 7.38
N GLY A 561 22.42 -29.73 7.85
CA GLY A 561 21.06 -29.52 7.34
C GLY A 561 20.50 -28.22 7.86
N VAL A 562 20.90 -27.11 7.26
CA VAL A 562 20.53 -25.78 7.76
C VAL A 562 19.07 -25.55 7.42
N PHE A 563 18.27 -25.37 8.47
CA PHE A 563 16.90 -24.93 8.35
C PHE A 563 16.86 -23.45 8.77
N TRP A 564 16.15 -22.64 8.01
CA TRP A 564 15.91 -21.26 8.43
C TRP A 564 15.12 -21.28 9.74
N PRO A 565 15.41 -20.41 10.71
CA PRO A 565 16.23 -19.17 10.67
C PRO A 565 17.66 -19.26 11.24
N ASN A 566 18.50 -18.24 10.97
CA ASN A 566 19.92 -18.14 11.36
C ASN A 566 20.45 -16.68 11.36
N TRP A 567 21.40 -16.31 12.24
CA TRP A 567 21.88 -14.92 12.43
C TRP A 567 23.30 -14.81 13.04
N MET A 568 23.86 -13.59 13.05
CA MET A 568 25.07 -13.25 13.82
C MET A 568 24.74 -12.51 15.11
N ALA A 569 25.23 -13.02 16.23
CA ALA A 569 25.22 -12.37 17.53
C ALA A 569 26.62 -11.87 17.88
N GLY A 570 26.97 -10.67 17.45
CA GLY A 570 28.38 -10.26 17.52
C GLY A 570 29.20 -11.00 16.48
N ASP A 571 30.16 -11.81 16.93
CA ASP A 571 30.95 -12.74 16.10
C ASP A 571 30.52 -14.21 16.28
N GLU A 572 29.49 -14.46 17.09
CA GLU A 572 28.87 -15.77 17.22
C GLU A 572 27.85 -15.99 16.11
N LEU A 573 27.96 -17.10 15.39
CA LEU A 573 26.98 -17.53 14.40
C LEU A 573 25.98 -18.48 15.07
N VAL A 574 24.69 -18.23 14.94
CA VAL A 574 23.65 -19.09 15.51
C VAL A 574 22.64 -19.51 14.43
N TRP A 575 22.27 -20.78 14.40
CA TRP A 575 21.35 -21.32 13.39
C TRP A 575 20.51 -22.47 13.92
N VAL A 576 19.36 -22.66 13.29
CA VAL A 576 18.50 -23.82 13.52
C VAL A 576 18.91 -24.95 12.58
N GLN A 577 19.19 -26.12 13.14
CA GLN A 577 19.44 -27.34 12.38
C GLN A 577 18.26 -28.29 12.55
N ARG A 578 17.83 -28.88 11.43
CA ARG A 578 16.87 -29.98 11.43
C ARG A 578 17.59 -31.25 11.01
N ASP A 579 17.52 -32.28 11.84
CA ASP A 579 18.12 -33.57 11.52
C ASP A 579 17.20 -34.42 10.61
N LYS A 580 17.64 -35.64 10.30
CA LYS A 580 16.88 -36.56 9.44
C LYS A 580 15.58 -37.09 10.07
N SER A 581 15.43 -36.95 11.39
CA SER A 581 14.25 -37.36 12.17
C SER A 581 13.25 -36.22 12.39
N ASP A 582 13.41 -35.10 11.66
CA ASP A 582 12.66 -33.84 11.87
C ASP A 582 12.91 -33.19 13.24
N HIS A 583 13.92 -33.65 13.97
CA HIS A 583 14.31 -33.07 15.25
C HIS A 583 15.04 -31.76 15.04
N VAL A 584 14.60 -30.72 15.74
CA VAL A 584 15.11 -29.35 15.56
C VAL A 584 15.99 -28.94 16.74
N GLN A 585 17.23 -28.57 16.45
CA GLN A 585 18.24 -28.11 17.40
C GLN A 585 18.68 -26.68 17.06
N LEU A 586 19.00 -25.87 18.07
CA LEU A 586 19.69 -24.59 17.90
C LEU A 586 21.18 -24.80 18.14
N HIS A 587 21.98 -24.41 17.16
CA HIS A 587 23.43 -24.49 17.22
C HIS A 587 24.03 -23.09 17.27
N SER A 588 25.15 -22.96 17.96
CA SER A 588 25.98 -21.76 17.96
C SER A 588 27.42 -22.12 17.64
N TRP A 589 28.09 -21.30 16.84
CA TRP A 589 29.52 -21.39 16.61
C TRP A 589 30.21 -20.10 17.04
N ARG A 590 31.36 -20.24 17.72
CA ARG A 590 32.26 -19.12 18.02
C ARG A 590 33.69 -19.44 17.63
N PRO A 591 34.52 -18.42 17.33
CA PRO A 591 35.93 -18.63 16.99
C PRO A 591 36.70 -19.37 18.08
N GLU A 592 36.45 -19.04 19.34
CA GLU A 592 37.14 -19.61 20.51
C GLU A 592 36.45 -20.85 21.11
N ALA A 593 35.13 -21.00 20.94
CA ALA A 593 34.37 -22.09 21.56
C ALA A 593 33.99 -23.23 20.59
N GLY A 594 34.18 -23.03 19.29
CA GLY A 594 33.76 -23.97 18.25
C GLY A 594 32.24 -24.14 18.17
N LEU A 595 31.81 -25.25 17.57
CA LEU A 595 30.41 -25.62 17.38
C LEU A 595 29.80 -26.18 18.67
N ASN A 596 28.67 -25.64 19.09
CA ASN A 596 27.90 -26.10 20.26
C ASN A 596 26.42 -26.24 19.93
N VAL A 597 25.75 -27.22 20.55
CA VAL A 597 24.27 -27.31 20.56
C VAL A 597 23.79 -26.58 21.81
N VAL A 598 23.01 -25.51 21.64
CA VAL A 598 22.56 -24.63 22.73
C VAL A 598 21.09 -24.84 23.11
N PHE A 599 20.30 -25.44 22.22
CA PHE A 599 18.92 -25.84 22.50
C PHE A 599 18.57 -27.13 21.79
N ASP A 600 17.94 -28.05 22.50
CA ASP A 600 17.45 -29.32 21.99
C ASP A 600 15.95 -29.42 22.32
N GLY A 601 15.10 -28.99 21.38
CA GLY A 601 13.70 -28.66 21.65
C GLY A 601 12.68 -29.77 21.34
N GLY A 602 13.08 -30.90 20.75
CA GLY A 602 12.14 -31.98 20.41
C GLY A 602 11.00 -31.63 19.43
N SER A 603 11.00 -30.42 18.87
CA SER A 603 9.83 -29.84 18.18
C SER A 603 9.94 -29.95 16.66
N ASP A 604 8.80 -30.17 15.99
CA ASP A 604 8.74 -30.20 14.52
C ASP A 604 8.93 -28.83 13.87
N ARG A 605 8.89 -27.71 14.64
CA ARG A 605 9.01 -26.32 14.16
C ARG A 605 9.54 -25.40 15.26
N LEU A 606 10.67 -24.76 15.00
CA LEU A 606 11.14 -23.59 15.73
C LEU A 606 10.99 -22.34 14.86
N GLY A 607 10.31 -21.33 15.39
CA GLY A 607 10.46 -19.94 14.98
C GLY A 607 11.58 -19.29 15.80
N LEU A 608 12.30 -18.38 15.19
CA LEU A 608 13.29 -17.56 15.87
C LEU A 608 13.08 -16.12 15.43
N ASP A 609 13.10 -15.21 16.40
CA ASP A 609 13.09 -13.78 16.16
C ASP A 609 14.24 -13.13 16.95
N THR A 610 15.17 -12.50 16.25
CA THR A 610 16.42 -12.01 16.83
C THR A 610 16.25 -10.58 17.28
N SER A 611 16.75 -10.28 18.47
CA SER A 611 16.80 -8.92 18.95
C SER A 611 17.63 -8.02 18.02
N PRO A 612 17.40 -6.70 18.06
CA PRO A 612 18.01 -5.77 17.11
C PRO A 612 19.53 -5.64 17.25
N ASN A 613 20.08 -5.89 18.43
CA ASN A 613 21.53 -5.94 18.65
C ASN A 613 22.13 -7.34 18.37
N GLY A 614 21.29 -8.30 18.00
CA GLY A 614 21.61 -9.70 17.74
C GLY A 614 22.02 -10.51 18.97
N GLN A 615 22.11 -9.92 20.16
CA GLN A 615 22.64 -10.58 21.37
C GLN A 615 21.62 -11.51 22.03
N THR A 616 20.34 -11.26 21.83
CA THR A 616 19.27 -12.14 22.31
C THR A 616 18.38 -12.58 21.15
N ALA A 617 17.69 -13.71 21.31
CA ALA A 617 16.68 -14.16 20.37
C ALA A 617 15.52 -14.85 21.07
N LEU A 618 14.30 -14.58 20.61
CA LEU A 618 13.12 -15.33 20.98
C LEU A 618 13.07 -16.61 20.15
N ILE A 619 13.07 -17.74 20.83
CA ILE A 619 12.78 -19.05 20.24
C ILE A 619 11.30 -19.32 20.52
N THR A 620 10.52 -19.57 19.48
CA THR A 620 9.13 -20.04 19.61
C THR A 620 9.04 -21.45 19.06
N GLY A 621 8.36 -22.35 19.76
CA GLY A 621 8.32 -23.74 19.35
C GLY A 621 7.18 -24.50 20.00
N TYR A 622 6.93 -25.71 19.53
CA TYR A 622 5.97 -26.60 20.17
C TYR A 622 6.68 -27.47 21.17
N GLU A 623 6.37 -27.29 22.44
CA GLU A 623 6.72 -28.26 23.47
C GLU A 623 5.77 -29.46 23.34
N ARG A 624 6.37 -30.64 23.21
CA ARG A 624 5.64 -31.90 23.22
C ARG A 624 5.28 -32.20 24.67
N LEU A 625 4.01 -32.05 25.03
CA LEU A 625 3.54 -32.53 26.32
C LEU A 625 3.44 -34.05 26.22
N ASP A 626 4.30 -34.76 26.94
CA ASP A 626 4.20 -36.22 27.13
C ASP A 626 3.05 -36.58 28.10
N ASP A 627 2.02 -35.74 28.21
CA ASP A 627 0.86 -35.97 29.06
C ASP A 627 -0.23 -36.73 28.28
N PRO A 628 -0.46 -38.02 28.59
CA PRO A 628 -1.43 -38.85 27.88
C PRO A 628 -2.91 -38.49 28.18
N GLU A 629 -3.20 -37.57 29.11
CA GLU A 629 -4.60 -37.28 29.53
C GLU A 629 -5.29 -36.16 28.74
N VAL A 630 -4.62 -35.50 27.78
CA VAL A 630 -5.25 -34.43 26.97
C VAL A 630 -6.15 -35.04 25.87
N PRO A 631 -7.49 -34.84 25.87
CA PRO A 631 -8.43 -35.65 25.07
C PRO A 631 -8.43 -35.42 23.54
N HIS A 632 -7.49 -34.65 23.00
CA HIS A 632 -7.49 -34.19 21.60
C HIS A 632 -6.20 -34.49 20.82
N GLY A 633 -5.44 -35.51 21.23
CA GLY A 633 -4.14 -35.89 20.62
C GLY A 633 -2.97 -35.33 21.45
N PRO A 634 -1.71 -35.67 21.13
CA PRO A 634 -0.54 -35.18 21.87
C PRO A 634 -0.58 -33.66 21.91
N GLY A 635 -0.89 -33.10 23.08
CA GLY A 635 -1.06 -31.67 23.26
C GLY A 635 0.25 -30.96 22.94
N LYS A 636 0.27 -30.20 21.85
CA LYS A 636 1.40 -29.30 21.57
C LYS A 636 1.12 -27.99 22.29
N ARG A 637 1.92 -27.67 23.31
CA ARG A 637 1.91 -26.33 23.91
C ARG A 637 2.91 -25.48 23.15
N THR A 638 2.55 -24.26 22.76
CA THR A 638 3.55 -23.31 22.28
C THR A 638 4.38 -22.82 23.47
N GLY A 639 5.68 -23.10 23.44
CA GLY A 639 6.67 -22.53 24.34
C GLY A 639 7.36 -21.35 23.67
N THR A 640 7.75 -20.37 24.50
CA THR A 640 8.66 -19.29 24.10
C THR A 640 9.87 -19.33 25.04
N TRP A 641 11.07 -19.27 24.47
CA TRP A 641 12.31 -19.23 25.21
C TRP A 641 13.13 -18.04 24.74
N LEU A 642 13.90 -17.45 25.65
CA LEU A 642 14.88 -16.43 25.34
C LEU A 642 16.27 -17.08 25.28
N TYR A 643 16.93 -16.97 24.13
CA TYR A 643 18.33 -17.31 23.98
C TYR A 643 19.20 -16.07 24.15
N GLU A 644 20.29 -16.19 24.92
CA GLU A 644 21.30 -15.18 25.14
C GLU A 644 22.62 -15.62 24.51
N ALA A 645 23.04 -14.91 23.47
CA ALA A 645 24.36 -15.05 22.87
C ALA A 645 25.45 -14.63 23.87
N GLY A 646 26.68 -15.09 23.65
CA GLY A 646 27.77 -14.92 24.60
C GLY A 646 27.68 -15.86 25.82
N SER A 647 26.51 -16.04 26.43
CA SER A 647 26.32 -17.02 27.52
C SER A 647 25.91 -18.40 27.02
N GLY A 648 25.26 -18.47 25.85
CA GLY A 648 24.64 -19.71 25.34
C GLY A 648 23.41 -20.14 26.17
N ARG A 649 22.93 -19.27 27.06
CA ARG A 649 21.83 -19.57 27.98
C ARG A 649 20.49 -19.52 27.25
N VAL A 650 19.63 -20.50 27.51
CA VAL A 650 18.23 -20.53 27.06
C VAL A 650 17.33 -20.50 28.29
N VAL A 651 16.44 -19.51 28.37
CA VAL A 651 15.56 -19.28 29.51
C VAL A 651 14.09 -19.41 29.04
N PRO A 652 13.25 -20.26 29.65
CA PRO A 652 11.84 -20.28 29.32
C PRO A 652 11.16 -18.96 29.71
N MET A 653 10.31 -18.44 28.85
CA MET A 653 9.47 -17.27 29.15
C MET A 653 8.08 -17.74 29.58
N GLU A 654 7.68 -17.40 30.81
CA GLU A 654 6.32 -17.63 31.31
C GLU A 654 5.34 -16.65 30.65
N THR A 655 4.95 -16.90 29.39
CA THR A 655 3.99 -16.02 28.72
C THR A 655 2.87 -16.82 28.06
N GLU A 656 1.61 -16.47 28.37
CA GLU A 656 0.40 -17.12 27.86
C GLU A 656 0.11 -16.84 26.38
N TYR A 657 0.83 -15.90 25.74
CA TYR A 657 0.54 -15.40 24.40
C TYR A 657 1.52 -15.89 23.32
N ALA A 658 2.02 -17.12 23.46
CA ALA A 658 3.01 -17.67 22.54
C ALA A 658 2.38 -18.08 21.20
N GLY A 659 2.47 -17.19 20.20
CA GLY A 659 2.68 -17.62 18.83
C GLY A 659 2.10 -16.73 17.74
N TYR A 660 2.98 -16.42 16.78
CA TYR A 660 2.76 -15.99 15.38
C TYR A 660 1.65 -16.79 14.63
N ILE A 661 1.12 -17.84 15.24
CA ILE A 661 0.28 -18.87 14.64
C ILE A 661 -1.23 -18.64 14.93
N SER A 662 -1.57 -17.87 15.96
CA SER A 662 -2.99 -17.58 16.25
C SER A 662 -3.58 -16.43 15.43
N GLY A 663 -2.74 -15.67 14.71
CA GLY A 663 -3.15 -14.48 13.95
C GLY A 663 -3.73 -13.34 14.81
N ARG A 664 -3.84 -13.51 16.14
CA ARG A 664 -4.45 -12.54 17.06
C ARG A 664 -3.46 -11.80 17.94
N PHE A 665 -2.26 -12.36 18.13
CA PHE A 665 -1.23 -11.79 19.00
C PHE A 665 0.08 -11.72 18.22
N TYR A 666 0.56 -10.50 18.03
CA TYR A 666 1.83 -10.22 17.39
C TYR A 666 2.89 -9.99 18.47
N THR A 667 4.08 -10.55 18.29
CA THR A 667 5.24 -10.30 19.14
C THR A 667 6.43 -10.06 18.24
N ASN A 668 7.12 -8.95 18.46
CA ASN A 668 8.33 -8.57 17.74
C ASN A 668 9.20 -7.74 18.69
N TRP A 669 10.48 -7.61 18.40
CA TRP A 669 11.40 -6.82 19.22
C TRP A 669 11.16 -5.32 19.03
N ALA A 670 10.83 -4.63 20.13
CA ALA A 670 10.76 -3.17 20.17
C ALA A 670 12.14 -2.53 20.24
N ASP A 671 13.05 -3.20 20.97
CA ASP A 671 14.47 -2.91 21.20
C ASP A 671 15.15 -4.18 21.77
N PRO A 672 16.49 -4.21 22.00
CA PRO A 672 17.19 -5.37 22.58
C PRO A 672 16.65 -6.02 23.87
N ASP A 673 15.97 -5.27 24.71
CA ASP A 673 15.50 -5.69 26.03
C ASP A 673 13.97 -5.60 26.18
N THR A 674 13.25 -5.21 25.11
CA THR A 674 11.82 -4.95 25.12
C THR A 674 11.12 -5.56 23.91
N LEU A 675 9.98 -6.20 24.13
CA LEU A 675 9.10 -6.74 23.11
C LEU A 675 7.94 -5.78 22.83
N LEU A 676 7.62 -5.55 21.56
CA LEU A 676 6.32 -5.03 21.15
C LEU A 676 5.34 -6.20 21.11
N ARG A 677 4.22 -6.07 21.81
CA ARG A 677 3.13 -7.04 21.82
C ARG A 677 1.82 -6.39 21.42
N SER A 678 1.02 -7.10 20.64
CA SER A 678 -0.39 -6.77 20.44
C SER A 678 -1.27 -7.73 21.25
N GLY A 679 -2.29 -7.19 21.91
CA GLY A 679 -3.32 -7.92 22.63
C GLY A 679 -4.71 -7.36 22.33
N GLU A 680 -5.74 -7.94 22.95
CA GLU A 680 -7.14 -7.52 22.73
C GLU A 680 -7.38 -6.04 23.10
N ASP A 681 -6.64 -5.54 24.10
CA ASP A 681 -6.76 -4.18 24.62
C ASP A 681 -5.85 -3.15 23.92
N GLY A 682 -5.02 -3.57 22.95
CA GLY A 682 -4.12 -2.68 22.22
C GLY A 682 -2.69 -3.19 22.14
N MET A 683 -1.74 -2.28 21.89
CA MET A 683 -0.31 -2.62 21.84
C MET A 683 0.43 -2.11 23.06
N TYR A 684 1.40 -2.89 23.51
CA TYR A 684 2.22 -2.58 24.66
C TYR A 684 3.65 -3.05 24.45
N PHE A 685 4.58 -2.35 25.09
CA PHE A 685 5.94 -2.79 25.29
C PHE A 685 6.01 -3.70 26.52
N GLU A 686 6.76 -4.79 26.46
CA GLU A 686 7.01 -5.68 27.59
C GLU A 686 8.51 -5.88 27.78
N SER A 687 9.01 -5.68 29.00
CA SER A 687 10.42 -5.93 29.31
C SER A 687 10.74 -7.42 29.28
N VAL A 688 11.81 -7.79 28.57
CA VAL A 688 12.35 -9.15 28.56
C VAL A 688 13.03 -9.49 29.89
N ARG A 689 13.60 -8.49 30.57
CA ARG A 689 14.28 -8.68 31.87
C ARG A 689 13.32 -8.78 33.03
N GLU A 690 12.16 -8.13 32.91
CA GLU A 690 11.07 -8.14 33.89
C GLU A 690 9.75 -8.58 33.21
N PRO A 691 9.60 -9.87 32.85
CA PRO A 691 8.39 -10.36 32.18
C PRO A 691 7.11 -9.98 32.95
N GLY A 692 6.07 -9.60 32.21
CA GLY A 692 4.80 -9.10 32.77
C GLY A 692 4.77 -7.61 33.12
N LYS A 693 5.91 -6.90 33.08
CA LYS A 693 5.93 -5.43 33.15
C LYS A 693 5.65 -4.85 31.78
N THR A 694 4.45 -4.31 31.61
CA THR A 694 3.98 -3.77 30.33
C THR A 694 3.79 -2.25 30.35
N VAL A 695 4.03 -1.62 29.21
CA VAL A 695 3.83 -0.18 28.96
C VAL A 695 2.95 -0.02 27.73
N GLU A 696 1.75 0.51 27.91
CA GLU A 696 0.79 0.74 26.81
C GLU A 696 1.26 1.87 25.88
N ILE A 697 1.13 1.66 24.56
CA ILE A 697 1.46 2.69 23.56
C ILE A 697 0.28 3.64 23.37
N ARG A 698 0.49 4.93 23.65
CA ARG A 698 -0.58 5.96 23.66
C ARG A 698 -0.49 6.93 22.49
#